data_AF-A0A8H3E0H5-F1
#
_entry.id   AF-A0A8H3E0H5-F1
#
_cell.length_a   1.000
_cell.length_b   1.000
_cell.length_c   1.000
_cell.angle_alpha   90.00
_cell.angle_beta   90.00
_cell.angle_gamma   90.00
#
_symmetry.space_group_name_H-M   'P 1'
#
loop_
_entity.id
_entity.type
_entity.pdbx_description
1 polymer ?
#
loop_
_entity_poly.entity_id
_entity_poly.type
_entity_poly.pdbx_seq_one_letter_code
_entity_poly.pdbx_strand_id
1 'polypeptide(L)'
;MTSGVTLEAIKGNAPDDQKQMCIGVLDFYASLKDHFAFSVGQRLKIVEVSVGPMINKKSQAIVVCEISLEDDMLNLLGTLHGGCAAYLIDICSSIAIAIAPQGVNNPDEWWGKTAVSQALNVLYHAPARSGTTLKIISETIVLGGRAGTVRLNDAAPSSISHKGKERADILDENAHRRNTRVGGSGSQPSFVHSEDYFATKRPFCVKIGADGLLGALTELDNQLQASGRPRLLSRKQPTEWLGFIGHEVNPGEIGVVNHAGLPKVLVQPGTYPPFPFRNWWARTWKGTRGASDTTLFFQGLTVVQVSLNQVAVVSDPQNRIFIVRGGGFAAFAVQGTYDVLAVVDQTHLLKHVQDKVTGATLGWVQDITMPSRIGGSASSYVVAGFLDIPANNVAVLQRGDEMEQVPAGQHCITNPNVKLRGLFTCGENQIEMPTKDIYTRDQVPVSLTIYMKWQLLEPLKLTTHGYNSPYEALRDKAQSILTQIVAHLDYSSMVKQRTVGSDHMEDPSDPSSPFLDALRTQAMDDLHVAALEYGILLKDLAVIDRQFKGDIASTMDKLTTRALQAQVEAANVDRENSNKVKQEQGALLVAQVKAQARKTEAEALAYATTTAAKAQAEAVIIAAEAQAAAIKLQAQAEAEAIAARSNADSRVEDAFAREMEVRRVDVERVKAFGPRAVFVPTETGGVSGGSTTNALVTGMAMRLGHEEAAASASPRK
;
A
#
# COMPACT_ATOMS: atom_id res chain seq x y z
N MET A 1 17.70 25.36 -13.53
CA MET A 1 16.91 24.27 -12.93
C MET A 1 17.88 23.31 -12.27
N THR A 2 17.92 23.33 -10.95
CA THR A 2 18.89 22.59 -10.12
C THR A 2 18.33 21.27 -9.59
N SER A 3 17.01 21.08 -9.63
CA SER A 3 16.30 19.87 -9.18
C SER A 3 16.25 18.72 -10.21
N GLY A 4 16.63 18.96 -11.48
CA GLY A 4 16.66 17.92 -12.52
C GLY A 4 15.30 17.34 -12.93
N VAL A 5 14.19 17.91 -12.45
CA VAL A 5 12.82 17.49 -12.78
C VAL A 5 12.31 18.31 -13.97
N THR A 6 11.94 17.64 -15.06
CA THR A 6 11.26 18.27 -16.20
C THR A 6 9.75 18.31 -15.97
N LEU A 7 9.09 19.35 -16.44
CA LEU A 7 7.63 19.55 -16.29
C LEU A 7 6.82 18.33 -16.77
N GLU A 8 7.26 17.70 -17.87
CA GLU A 8 6.66 16.51 -18.47
C GLU A 8 6.75 15.25 -17.58
N ALA A 9 7.69 15.20 -16.65
CA ALA A 9 7.87 14.07 -15.73
C ALA A 9 6.92 14.14 -14.51
N ILE A 10 6.27 15.29 -14.28
CA ILE A 10 5.35 15.50 -13.15
C ILE A 10 3.94 15.06 -13.54
N LYS A 11 3.48 13.96 -12.93
CA LYS A 11 2.13 13.41 -13.11
C LYS A 11 1.08 14.31 -12.44
N GLY A 12 -0.20 13.99 -12.64
CA GLY A 12 -1.32 14.67 -12.00
C GLY A 12 -1.99 15.74 -12.86
N ASN A 13 -3.17 16.18 -12.41
CA ASN A 13 -4.12 17.00 -13.17
C ASN A 13 -3.90 18.53 -13.03
N ALA A 14 -2.85 18.96 -12.33
CA ALA A 14 -2.55 20.38 -12.16
C ALA A 14 -2.10 21.05 -13.49
N PRO A 15 -2.51 22.30 -13.76
CA PRO A 15 -1.98 23.12 -14.84
C PRO A 15 -0.45 23.28 -14.81
N ASP A 16 0.14 23.45 -15.98
CA ASP A 16 1.60 23.54 -16.18
C ASP A 16 2.25 24.72 -15.45
N ASP A 17 1.55 25.86 -15.35
CA ASP A 17 2.00 27.03 -14.58
C ASP A 17 2.11 26.72 -13.08
N GLN A 18 1.19 25.94 -12.53
CA GLN A 18 1.23 25.50 -11.13
C GLN A 18 2.31 24.45 -10.88
N LYS A 19 2.52 23.53 -11.82
CA LYS A 19 3.65 22.58 -11.75
C LYS A 19 4.99 23.33 -11.80
N GLN A 20 5.10 24.33 -12.67
CA GLN A 20 6.29 25.19 -12.77
C GLN A 20 6.54 25.96 -11.46
N MET A 21 5.47 26.38 -10.78
CA MET A 21 5.53 27.03 -9.48
C MET A 21 6.05 26.09 -8.38
N CYS A 22 5.57 24.85 -8.32
CA CYS A 22 6.13 23.83 -7.41
C CYS A 22 7.63 23.62 -7.64
N ILE A 23 8.05 23.55 -8.91
CA ILE A 23 9.48 23.45 -9.28
C ILE A 23 10.24 24.69 -8.78
N GLY A 24 9.69 25.89 -8.96
CA GLY A 24 10.32 27.13 -8.50
C GLY A 24 10.53 27.19 -6.99
N VAL A 25 9.55 26.71 -6.21
CA VAL A 25 9.67 26.62 -4.74
C VAL A 25 10.69 25.56 -4.33
N LEU A 26 10.68 24.39 -4.96
CA LEU A 26 11.71 23.37 -4.70
C LEU A 26 13.11 23.89 -5.05
N ASP A 27 13.26 24.55 -6.20
CA ASP A 27 14.53 25.15 -6.62
C ASP A 27 14.96 26.26 -5.64
N PHE A 28 14.04 27.04 -5.04
CA PHE A 28 14.39 28.00 -3.99
C PHE A 28 15.06 27.32 -2.78
N TYR A 29 14.50 26.21 -2.30
CA TYR A 29 15.10 25.46 -1.18
C TYR A 29 16.34 24.65 -1.60
N ALA A 30 16.45 24.25 -2.86
CA ALA A 30 17.50 23.37 -3.37
C ALA A 30 18.63 24.07 -4.16
N SER A 31 18.59 25.40 -4.33
CA SER A 31 19.58 26.15 -5.13
C SER A 31 20.66 26.88 -4.31
N LEU A 32 20.46 27.03 -3.00
CA LEU A 32 21.40 27.77 -2.14
C LEU A 32 22.42 26.82 -1.51
N LYS A 33 23.59 26.69 -2.16
CA LYS A 33 24.66 25.73 -1.85
C LYS A 33 25.16 25.79 -0.39
N ASP A 34 25.05 26.93 0.27
CA ASP A 34 25.54 27.17 1.63
C ASP A 34 24.46 27.05 2.73
N HIS A 35 23.27 26.53 2.39
CA HIS A 35 22.16 26.39 3.35
C HIS A 35 22.07 25.00 3.99
N PHE A 36 21.43 24.95 5.15
CA PHE A 36 21.22 23.73 5.91
C PHE A 36 20.53 22.64 5.06
N ALA A 37 21.07 21.42 5.10
CA ALA A 37 20.53 20.24 4.41
C ALA A 37 20.34 20.41 2.88
N PHE A 38 21.19 21.24 2.25
CA PHE A 38 21.22 21.44 0.80
C PHE A 38 21.34 20.11 0.01
N SER A 39 22.26 19.22 0.40
CA SER A 39 22.45 17.90 -0.24
C SER A 39 21.17 17.04 -0.22
N VAL A 40 20.39 17.14 0.86
CA VAL A 40 19.11 16.45 1.02
C VAL A 40 18.05 17.07 0.13
N GLY A 41 17.95 18.41 0.12
CA GLY A 41 16.99 19.14 -0.71
C GLY A 41 17.16 18.87 -2.21
N GLN A 42 18.41 18.75 -2.70
CA GLN A 42 18.69 18.44 -4.10
C GLN A 42 18.23 17.05 -4.56
N ARG A 43 18.09 16.09 -3.63
CA ARG A 43 17.64 14.72 -3.94
C ARG A 43 16.12 14.57 -3.92
N LEU A 44 15.40 15.55 -3.39
CA LEU A 44 13.94 15.56 -3.35
C LEU A 44 13.37 15.80 -4.74
N LYS A 45 12.46 14.93 -5.19
CA LYS A 45 11.84 15.01 -6.52
C LYS A 45 10.34 15.17 -6.39
N ILE A 46 9.76 16.11 -7.13
CA ILE A 46 8.29 16.18 -7.28
C ILE A 46 7.88 15.19 -8.36
N VAL A 47 6.95 14.30 -8.04
CA VAL A 47 6.52 13.20 -8.92
C VAL A 47 5.08 13.37 -9.38
N GLU A 48 4.24 13.97 -8.55
CA GLU A 48 2.84 14.22 -8.88
C GLU A 48 2.36 15.52 -8.27
N VAL A 49 1.60 16.29 -9.05
CA VAL A 49 0.89 17.49 -8.57
C VAL A 49 -0.53 17.44 -9.10
N SER A 50 -1.48 17.38 -8.17
CA SER A 50 -2.90 17.25 -8.46
C SER A 50 -3.69 18.32 -7.71
N VAL A 51 -4.70 18.89 -8.36
CA VAL A 51 -5.59 19.90 -7.79
C VAL A 51 -7.02 19.38 -7.85
N GLY A 52 -7.69 19.38 -6.70
CA GLY A 52 -9.09 19.02 -6.54
C GLY A 52 -10.05 20.10 -7.07
N PRO A 53 -11.35 19.79 -7.17
CA PRO A 53 -12.36 20.74 -7.63
C PRO A 53 -12.42 21.98 -6.75
N MET A 54 -12.63 23.15 -7.35
CA MET A 54 -12.75 24.42 -6.62
C MET A 54 -14.14 24.52 -5.97
N ILE A 55 -14.19 24.50 -4.64
CA ILE A 55 -15.41 24.59 -3.84
C ILE A 55 -15.31 25.86 -2.98
N ASN A 56 -16.26 26.79 -3.13
CA ASN A 56 -16.27 28.08 -2.41
C ASN A 56 -14.97 28.91 -2.56
N LYS A 57 -14.42 29.00 -3.79
CA LYS A 57 -13.15 29.67 -4.11
C LYS A 57 -11.91 29.11 -3.39
N LYS A 58 -11.99 27.88 -2.89
CA LYS A 58 -10.88 27.13 -2.33
C LYS A 58 -10.77 25.81 -3.09
N SER A 59 -9.57 25.39 -3.45
CA SER A 59 -9.31 24.06 -3.97
C SER A 59 -8.26 23.39 -3.10
N GLN A 60 -8.32 22.08 -3.10
CA GLN A 60 -7.34 21.24 -2.44
C GLN A 60 -6.21 20.94 -3.41
N ALA A 61 -4.98 21.00 -2.93
CA ALA A 61 -3.80 20.60 -3.66
C ALA A 61 -3.17 19.37 -3.00
N ILE A 62 -2.77 18.41 -3.84
CA ILE A 62 -2.01 17.22 -3.47
C ILE A 62 -0.68 17.27 -4.22
N VAL A 63 0.42 17.26 -3.48
CA VAL A 63 1.78 17.19 -4.03
C VAL A 63 2.45 15.95 -3.49
N VAL A 64 3.03 15.16 -4.38
CA VAL A 64 3.76 13.95 -4.05
C VAL A 64 5.23 14.18 -4.35
N CYS A 65 6.06 14.06 -3.32
CA CYS A 65 7.51 14.10 -3.43
C CYS A 65 8.11 12.72 -3.16
N GLU A 66 9.20 12.40 -3.83
CA GLU A 66 9.97 11.18 -3.60
C GLU A 66 11.44 11.52 -3.29
N ILE A 67 12.03 10.79 -2.34
CA ILE A 67 13.45 10.89 -2.00
C ILE A 67 14.00 9.54 -1.57
N SER A 68 15.20 9.20 -2.03
CA SER A 68 15.92 8.00 -1.59
C SER A 68 16.77 8.33 -0.35
N LEU A 69 16.64 7.52 0.70
CA LEU A 69 17.40 7.70 1.93
C LEU A 69 18.84 7.22 1.76
N GLU A 70 19.78 8.09 2.13
CA GLU A 70 21.21 7.79 2.16
C GLU A 70 21.81 8.13 3.54
N ASP A 71 23.06 7.76 3.74
CA ASP A 71 23.71 7.75 5.06
C ASP A 71 23.80 9.13 5.74
N ASP A 72 23.84 10.22 4.98
CA ASP A 72 23.85 11.60 5.51
C ASP A 72 22.50 12.05 6.08
N MET A 73 21.43 11.26 5.90
CA MET A 73 20.09 11.50 6.44
C MET A 73 19.80 10.68 7.71
N LEU A 74 20.71 9.81 8.12
CA LEU A 74 20.45 8.82 9.16
C LEU A 74 20.92 9.28 10.54
N ASN A 75 20.31 8.73 11.58
CA ASN A 75 20.77 8.83 12.96
C ASN A 75 21.77 7.71 13.30
N LEU A 76 22.25 7.69 14.55
CA LEU A 76 23.18 6.68 15.07
C LEU A 76 22.67 5.24 14.98
N LEU A 77 21.36 5.03 14.80
CA LEU A 77 20.74 3.71 14.66
C LEU A 77 20.58 3.28 13.18
N GLY A 78 21.13 4.04 12.23
CA GLY A 78 21.02 3.74 10.79
C GLY A 78 19.61 3.92 10.23
N THR A 79 18.80 4.77 10.87
CA THR A 79 17.42 5.09 10.48
C THR A 79 17.26 6.58 10.25
N LEU A 80 16.28 7.02 9.47
CA LEU A 80 16.05 8.44 9.16
C LEU A 80 16.06 9.29 10.44
N HIS A 81 16.94 10.28 10.47
CA HIS A 81 17.04 11.20 11.58
C HIS A 81 15.76 12.03 11.68
N GLY A 82 15.17 12.14 12.88
CA GLY A 82 13.92 12.88 13.07
C GLY A 82 14.00 14.35 12.60
N GLY A 83 15.14 15.02 12.83
CA GLY A 83 15.38 16.35 12.28
C GLY A 83 15.40 16.42 10.75
N CYS A 84 15.87 15.35 10.08
CA CYS A 84 15.84 15.26 8.62
C CYS A 84 14.41 15.02 8.12
N ALA A 85 13.63 14.18 8.80
CA ALA A 85 12.21 13.99 8.52
C ALA A 85 11.42 15.30 8.66
N ALA A 86 11.61 16.04 9.76
CA ALA A 86 10.96 17.34 9.97
C ALA A 86 11.31 18.35 8.87
N TYR A 87 12.58 18.38 8.43
CA TYR A 87 13.03 19.22 7.30
C TYR A 87 12.34 18.85 5.99
N LEU A 88 12.22 17.56 5.67
CA LEU A 88 11.51 17.11 4.48
C LEU A 88 10.03 17.48 4.51
N ILE A 89 9.38 17.33 5.68
CA ILE A 89 7.97 17.70 5.87
C ILE A 89 7.77 19.21 5.69
N ASP A 90 8.71 20.03 6.18
CA ASP A 90 8.67 21.48 6.06
C ASP A 90 8.74 21.95 4.59
N ILE A 91 9.66 21.39 3.81
CA ILE A 91 9.76 21.70 2.37
C ILE A 91 8.53 21.20 1.61
N CYS A 92 8.13 19.94 1.81
CA CYS A 92 7.03 19.33 1.06
C CYS A 92 5.69 20.01 1.36
N SER A 93 5.47 20.51 2.58
CA SER A 93 4.28 21.29 2.93
C SER A 93 4.30 22.67 2.30
N SER A 94 5.46 23.33 2.26
CA SER A 94 5.63 24.64 1.61
C SER A 94 5.35 24.57 0.10
N ILE A 95 5.80 23.51 -0.57
CA ILE A 95 5.50 23.27 -1.99
C ILE A 95 3.99 23.12 -2.23
N ALA A 96 3.28 22.40 -1.35
CA ALA A 96 1.83 22.22 -1.47
C ALA A 96 1.04 23.51 -1.19
N ILE A 97 1.49 24.35 -0.27
CA ILE A 97 0.88 25.66 0.00
C ILE A 97 1.03 26.61 -1.19
N ALA A 98 2.13 26.50 -1.95
CA ALA A 98 2.40 27.39 -3.07
C ALA A 98 1.32 27.34 -4.17
N ILE A 99 0.72 26.17 -4.41
CA ILE A 99 -0.26 25.96 -5.49
C ILE A 99 -1.72 26.05 -5.07
N ALA A 100 -1.98 26.25 -3.78
CA ALA A 100 -3.31 26.49 -3.25
C ALA A 100 -3.95 27.74 -3.88
N PRO A 101 -5.23 27.72 -4.30
CA PRO A 101 -5.84 28.87 -4.96
C PRO A 101 -6.14 29.93 -3.91
N GLN A 102 -5.22 30.86 -3.73
CA GLN A 102 -5.65 32.23 -3.54
C GLN A 102 -5.99 32.77 -4.94
N GLY A 103 -7.11 33.46 -5.08
CA GLY A 103 -7.56 34.00 -6.37
C GLY A 103 -6.54 34.97 -6.97
N VAL A 104 -5.59 34.45 -7.72
CA VAL A 104 -4.57 35.23 -8.40
C VAL A 104 -4.98 35.36 -9.87
N ASN A 105 -5.62 36.48 -10.18
CA ASN A 105 -5.77 36.97 -11.54
C ASN A 105 -4.49 37.68 -12.04
N ASN A 106 -3.37 37.61 -11.31
CA ASN A 106 -2.15 38.32 -11.70
C ASN A 106 -0.83 37.65 -11.21
N PRO A 107 -0.02 37.06 -12.11
CA PRO A 107 1.25 36.40 -11.77
C PRO A 107 2.26 37.32 -11.04
N ASP A 108 2.16 38.64 -11.25
CA ASP A 108 3.13 39.62 -10.77
C ASP A 108 2.99 40.00 -9.27
N GLU A 109 1.90 39.60 -8.60
CA GLU A 109 1.68 39.87 -7.17
C GLU A 109 2.20 38.76 -6.23
N TRP A 110 2.73 37.67 -6.78
CA TRP A 110 3.06 36.47 -6.00
C TRP A 110 4.26 36.64 -5.05
N TRP A 111 5.26 37.43 -5.44
CA TRP A 111 6.48 37.64 -4.64
C TRP A 111 6.21 38.31 -3.27
N GLY A 112 5.00 38.85 -3.04
CA GLY A 112 4.57 39.46 -1.78
C GLY A 112 3.90 38.54 -0.75
N LYS A 113 3.71 37.25 -1.04
CA LYS A 113 3.01 36.30 -0.14
C LYS A 113 3.85 35.05 0.18
N THR A 114 5.10 35.25 0.59
CA THR A 114 5.90 34.17 1.20
C THR A 114 5.20 33.67 2.47
N ALA A 115 4.82 32.39 2.48
CA ALA A 115 4.32 31.71 3.67
C ALA A 115 5.51 31.15 4.45
N VAL A 116 5.45 31.24 5.77
CA VAL A 116 6.43 30.64 6.69
C VAL A 116 5.73 29.63 7.58
N SER A 117 6.40 28.52 7.87
CA SER A 117 5.89 27.51 8.79
C SER A 117 5.76 28.08 10.20
N GLN A 118 4.52 28.17 10.71
CA GLN A 118 4.23 28.67 12.05
C GLN A 118 4.24 27.58 13.11
N ALA A 119 3.76 26.39 12.75
CA ALA A 119 3.69 25.24 13.63
C ALA A 119 3.88 23.97 12.80
N LEU A 120 4.76 23.08 13.28
CA LEU A 120 5.00 21.77 12.69
C LEU A 120 4.78 20.71 13.77
N ASN A 121 3.79 19.85 13.57
CA ASN A 121 3.52 18.71 14.45
C ASN A 121 3.87 17.43 13.71
N VAL A 122 4.88 16.70 14.19
CA VAL A 122 5.39 15.48 13.56
C VAL A 122 5.18 14.30 14.49
N LEU A 123 4.51 13.27 13.99
CA LEU A 123 4.33 11.99 14.67
C LEU A 123 5.09 10.91 13.90
N TYR A 124 6.06 10.27 14.57
CA TYR A 124 6.87 9.22 13.96
C TYR A 124 6.20 7.86 14.13
N HIS A 125 5.93 7.18 13.02
CA HIS A 125 5.21 5.90 13.00
C HIS A 125 6.12 4.68 12.88
N ALA A 126 7.13 4.74 12.00
CA ALA A 126 8.02 3.62 11.72
C ALA A 126 9.42 4.10 11.33
N PRO A 127 10.48 3.34 11.68
CA PRO A 127 11.84 3.67 11.26
C PRO A 127 12.07 3.35 9.78
N ALA A 128 12.62 4.30 9.02
CA ALA A 128 13.04 4.10 7.63
C ALA A 128 14.57 3.95 7.56
N ARG A 129 15.07 2.89 6.91
CA ARG A 129 16.51 2.56 6.82
C ARG A 129 17.14 3.09 5.53
N SER A 130 18.47 3.19 5.51
CA SER A 130 19.26 3.50 4.29
C SER A 130 18.81 2.65 3.09
N GLY A 131 18.74 3.26 1.90
CA GLY A 131 18.28 2.61 0.66
C GLY A 131 16.76 2.57 0.48
N THR A 132 15.96 2.94 1.49
CA THR A 132 14.50 3.06 1.34
C THR A 132 14.18 4.31 0.51
N THR A 133 13.28 4.20 -0.47
CA THR A 133 12.71 5.38 -1.13
C THR A 133 11.43 5.78 -0.43
N LEU A 134 11.40 7.00 0.09
CA LEU A 134 10.23 7.58 0.72
C LEU A 134 9.36 8.29 -0.30
N LYS A 135 8.05 8.08 -0.15
CA LYS A 135 7.03 8.82 -0.88
C LYS A 135 6.25 9.68 0.11
N ILE A 136 6.43 10.98 0.00
CA ILE A 136 5.88 12.00 0.89
C ILE A 136 4.67 12.63 0.18
N ILE A 137 3.48 12.44 0.73
CA ILE A 137 2.23 12.92 0.15
C ILE A 137 1.75 14.12 0.97
N SER A 138 1.82 15.31 0.40
CA SER A 138 1.35 16.57 0.99
C SER A 138 -0.04 16.93 0.49
N GLU A 139 -0.99 17.09 1.40
CA GLU A 139 -2.37 17.45 1.11
C GLU A 139 -2.79 18.71 1.87
N THR A 140 -3.24 19.74 1.16
CA THR A 140 -3.74 20.98 1.81
C THR A 140 -5.12 20.74 2.42
N ILE A 141 -5.30 20.99 3.72
CA ILE A 141 -6.57 20.79 4.45
C ILE A 141 -7.38 22.09 4.52
N VAL A 142 -6.77 23.18 5.01
CA VAL A 142 -7.42 24.49 5.15
C VAL A 142 -6.50 25.56 4.60
N LEU A 143 -6.98 26.30 3.61
CA LEU A 143 -6.31 27.47 3.07
C LEU A 143 -7.16 28.70 3.41
N GLY A 144 -6.77 29.39 4.47
CA GLY A 144 -7.32 30.68 4.85
C GLY A 144 -6.49 31.83 4.27
N GLY A 145 -7.03 33.03 4.24
CA GLY A 145 -6.28 34.22 3.80
C GLY A 145 -5.09 34.59 4.70
N ARG A 146 -4.95 33.96 5.88
CA ARG A 146 -3.91 34.24 6.89
C ARG A 146 -3.03 33.04 7.26
N ALA A 147 -3.51 31.82 7.07
CA ALA A 147 -2.78 30.60 7.44
C ALA A 147 -3.23 29.43 6.55
N GLY A 148 -2.27 28.58 6.19
CA GLY A 148 -2.50 27.32 5.48
C GLY A 148 -2.17 26.13 6.37
N THR A 149 -2.94 25.05 6.28
CA THR A 149 -2.69 23.79 6.96
C THR A 149 -2.52 22.69 5.93
N VAL A 150 -1.42 21.95 6.02
CA VAL A 150 -1.10 20.80 5.16
C VAL A 150 -0.91 19.57 6.03
N ARG A 151 -1.44 18.43 5.61
CA ARG A 151 -1.17 17.11 6.19
C ARG A 151 -0.18 16.38 5.28
N LEU A 152 0.80 15.72 5.88
CA LEU A 152 1.75 14.88 5.16
C LEU A 152 1.65 13.44 5.68
N ASN A 153 1.65 12.50 4.74
CA ASN A 153 1.73 11.07 5.03
C ASN A 153 2.89 10.45 4.25
N ASP A 154 3.73 9.67 4.93
CA ASP A 154 4.81 8.90 4.31
C ASP A 154 4.31 7.48 4.02
N ALA A 155 4.27 7.09 2.75
CA ALA A 155 3.91 5.73 2.35
C ALA A 155 5.17 4.96 1.97
N ALA A 156 5.60 4.00 2.80
CA ALA A 156 6.39 2.87 2.28
C ALA A 156 5.47 2.06 1.35
N PRO A 157 5.99 1.50 0.23
CA PRO A 157 5.15 0.75 -0.70
C PRO A 157 4.55 -0.47 0.02
N SER A 158 3.29 -0.33 0.44
CA SER A 158 2.42 -1.41 0.89
C SER A 158 1.55 -1.80 -0.29
N SER A 159 1.46 -3.11 -0.50
CA SER A 159 0.75 -3.78 -1.59
C SER A 159 -0.78 -3.64 -1.45
N ILE A 160 -1.30 -2.43 -1.62
CA ILE A 160 -2.74 -2.17 -1.68
C ILE A 160 -3.14 -2.03 -3.16
N SER A 161 -4.07 -2.87 -3.60
CA SER A 161 -4.64 -2.83 -4.95
C SER A 161 -5.28 -1.46 -5.25
N HIS A 162 -4.98 -0.90 -6.44
CA HIS A 162 -5.41 0.42 -6.91
C HIS A 162 -6.94 0.65 -6.84
N LYS A 163 -7.75 -0.42 -6.92
CA LYS A 163 -9.22 -0.33 -6.87
C LYS A 163 -9.80 -0.17 -5.45
N GLY A 164 -9.09 -0.66 -4.43
CA GLY A 164 -9.50 -0.48 -3.02
C GLY A 164 -9.21 0.94 -2.53
N LYS A 165 -8.12 1.53 -3.03
CA LYS A 165 -7.67 2.89 -2.67
C LYS A 165 -8.62 3.98 -3.18
N GLU A 166 -9.03 3.91 -4.45
CA GLU A 166 -10.01 4.85 -5.03
C GLU A 166 -11.34 4.89 -4.27
N ARG A 167 -11.86 3.73 -3.82
CA ARG A 167 -13.12 3.68 -3.06
C ARG A 167 -12.96 4.21 -1.63
N ALA A 168 -11.83 3.96 -0.98
CA ALA A 168 -11.53 4.49 0.34
C ALA A 168 -11.34 6.01 0.31
N ASP A 169 -10.64 6.54 -0.70
CA ASP A 169 -10.40 7.98 -0.87
C ASP A 169 -11.71 8.74 -1.20
N ILE A 170 -12.59 8.16 -2.04
CA ILE A 170 -13.93 8.72 -2.32
C ILE A 170 -14.81 8.72 -1.06
N LEU A 171 -14.64 7.76 -0.15
CA LEU A 171 -15.40 7.69 1.10
C LEU A 171 -14.84 8.63 2.17
N ASP A 172 -13.52 8.84 2.24
CA ASP A 172 -12.90 9.83 3.13
C ASP A 172 -13.28 11.27 2.72
N GLU A 173 -13.32 11.53 1.41
CA GLU A 173 -13.79 12.81 0.84
C GLU A 173 -15.31 13.04 1.08
N ASN A 174 -16.11 11.98 1.05
CA ASN A 174 -17.55 12.05 1.34
C ASN A 174 -17.88 12.09 2.85
N ALA A 175 -17.06 11.46 3.70
CA ALA A 175 -17.18 11.50 5.15
C ALA A 175 -16.91 12.92 5.69
N HIS A 176 -15.97 13.65 5.09
CA HIS A 176 -15.74 15.07 5.41
C HIS A 176 -16.90 15.98 4.95
N ARG A 177 -17.61 15.63 3.88
CA ARG A 177 -18.74 16.43 3.36
C ARG A 177 -20.09 16.16 4.04
N ARG A 178 -20.28 15.01 4.71
CA ARG A 178 -21.57 14.60 5.32
C ARG A 178 -21.65 14.77 6.84
N ASN A 179 -20.76 15.55 7.43
CA ASN A 179 -20.67 15.70 8.89
C ASN A 179 -21.74 16.59 9.55
N THR A 180 -22.86 16.86 8.88
CA THR A 180 -23.99 17.56 9.51
C THR A 180 -25.32 16.97 9.02
N ARG A 181 -25.98 16.25 9.93
CA ARG A 181 -27.37 15.74 9.86
C ARG A 181 -27.65 14.57 8.93
N VAL A 182 -28.15 13.49 9.54
CA VAL A 182 -29.09 12.56 8.90
C VAL A 182 -30.48 12.93 9.40
N GLY A 183 -31.26 13.60 8.55
CA GLY A 183 -32.65 13.98 8.81
C GLY A 183 -32.89 15.48 9.02
N GLY A 184 -33.81 16.06 8.25
CA GLY A 184 -34.40 17.39 8.50
C GLY A 184 -33.86 18.53 7.63
N SER A 185 -34.60 18.86 6.57
CA SER A 185 -34.56 20.18 5.94
C SER A 185 -34.95 21.26 6.95
N GLY A 186 -34.16 22.33 7.08
CA GLY A 186 -34.54 23.54 7.82
C GLY A 186 -33.69 23.82 9.06
N SER A 187 -33.42 25.09 9.28
CA SER A 187 -32.61 25.70 10.33
C SER A 187 -33.12 25.43 11.76
N GLN A 188 -33.01 24.19 12.25
CA GLN A 188 -33.26 23.83 13.65
C GLN A 188 -32.01 24.05 14.52
N PRO A 189 -32.15 24.45 15.79
CA PRO A 189 -31.04 24.63 16.72
C PRO A 189 -30.35 23.29 17.06
N SER A 190 -29.00 23.25 17.05
CA SER A 190 -28.16 22.18 17.63
C SER A 190 -28.63 21.68 19.00
N PHE A 191 -28.52 20.38 19.27
CA PHE A 191 -28.88 19.78 20.57
C PHE A 191 -28.03 20.28 21.74
N VAL A 192 -26.91 20.98 21.45
CA VAL A 192 -26.01 21.59 22.43
C VAL A 192 -26.37 23.06 22.72
N HIS A 193 -27.52 23.57 22.25
CA HIS A 193 -27.87 24.98 22.47
C HIS A 193 -28.08 25.34 23.95
N SER A 194 -27.19 26.21 24.43
CA SER A 194 -27.43 27.13 25.52
C SER A 194 -28.21 28.33 24.96
N GLU A 195 -29.53 28.39 25.14
CA GLU A 195 -30.17 29.70 25.20
C GLU A 195 -29.49 30.47 26.32
N ASP A 196 -28.82 31.59 26.00
CA ASP A 196 -28.17 32.40 27.02
C ASP A 196 -29.29 33.01 27.87
N TYR A 197 -29.48 32.47 29.08
CA TYR A 197 -30.57 32.84 29.97
C TYR A 197 -30.60 34.36 30.24
N PHE A 198 -29.44 35.02 30.15
CA PHE A 198 -29.26 36.46 30.31
C PHE A 198 -29.46 37.28 29.03
N ALA A 199 -29.71 36.66 27.87
CA ALA A 199 -30.03 37.37 26.63
C ALA A 199 -31.34 38.15 26.74
N THR A 200 -32.30 37.64 27.52
CA THR A 200 -33.51 38.37 27.89
C THR A 200 -33.27 39.09 29.21
N LYS A 201 -33.42 40.42 29.25
CA LYS A 201 -33.33 41.19 30.49
C LYS A 201 -34.46 40.78 31.44
N ARG A 202 -34.12 40.06 32.50
CA ARG A 202 -35.06 39.67 33.57
C ARG A 202 -34.93 40.65 34.74
N PRO A 203 -36.05 41.08 35.35
CA PRO A 203 -35.99 42.00 36.48
C PRO A 203 -35.31 41.35 37.68
N PHE A 204 -34.44 42.12 38.35
CA PHE A 204 -33.74 41.70 39.57
C PHE A 204 -32.80 40.48 39.38
N CYS A 205 -32.27 40.30 38.18
CA CYS A 205 -31.29 39.26 37.86
C CYS A 205 -30.17 39.87 37.01
N VAL A 206 -28.96 39.94 37.55
CA VAL A 206 -27.82 40.65 36.95
C VAL A 206 -26.64 39.71 36.83
N LYS A 207 -26.04 39.63 35.64
CA LYS A 207 -24.82 38.86 35.40
C LYS A 207 -23.61 39.59 35.98
N ILE A 208 -22.70 38.85 36.63
CA ILE A 208 -21.44 39.42 37.14
C ILE A 208 -20.50 39.64 35.95
N GLY A 209 -20.22 40.90 35.65
CA GLY A 209 -19.34 41.32 34.56
C GLY A 209 -17.94 41.74 35.02
N ALA A 210 -17.27 42.59 34.23
CA ALA A 210 -15.92 43.08 34.52
C ALA A 210 -15.82 43.87 35.84
N ASP A 211 -16.91 44.53 36.27
CA ASP A 211 -16.99 45.29 37.51
C ASP A 211 -17.14 44.40 38.77
N GLY A 212 -17.06 43.09 38.59
CA GLY A 212 -17.11 42.09 39.66
C GLY A 212 -18.45 42.04 40.39
N LEU A 213 -18.45 41.36 41.55
CA LEU A 213 -19.66 41.16 42.35
C LEU A 213 -20.26 42.49 42.82
N LEU A 214 -19.42 43.46 43.16
CA LEU A 214 -19.88 44.74 43.66
C LEU A 214 -20.65 45.55 42.60
N GLY A 215 -20.17 45.55 41.36
CA GLY A 215 -20.90 46.16 40.23
C GLY A 215 -22.27 45.52 40.04
N ALA A 216 -22.35 44.19 40.08
CA ALA A 216 -23.61 43.46 39.95
C ALA A 216 -24.59 43.75 41.10
N LEU A 217 -24.11 43.81 42.35
CA LEU A 217 -24.95 44.15 43.51
C LEU A 217 -25.43 45.60 43.48
N THR A 218 -24.62 46.52 42.98
CA THR A 218 -25.00 47.94 42.82
C THR A 218 -26.08 48.10 41.76
N GLU A 219 -25.94 47.42 40.62
CA GLU A 219 -26.95 47.40 39.57
C GLU A 219 -28.26 46.76 40.06
N LEU A 220 -28.17 45.65 40.81
CA LEU A 220 -29.33 45.02 41.42
C LEU A 220 -30.04 45.94 42.43
N ASP A 221 -29.28 46.68 43.24
CA ASP A 221 -29.83 47.67 44.19
C ASP A 221 -30.53 48.83 43.45
N ASN A 222 -29.96 49.30 42.34
CA ASN A 222 -30.57 50.33 41.51
C ASN A 222 -31.90 49.85 40.91
N GLN A 223 -31.96 48.61 40.41
CA GLN A 223 -33.20 48.02 39.89
C GLN A 223 -34.28 47.88 40.98
N LEU A 224 -33.89 47.45 42.19
CA LEU A 224 -34.81 47.38 43.33
C LEU A 224 -35.36 48.77 43.69
N GLN A 225 -34.51 49.78 43.76
CA GLN A 225 -34.92 51.16 44.04
C GLN A 225 -35.85 51.73 42.97
N ALA A 226 -35.54 51.52 41.69
CA ALA A 226 -36.37 51.98 40.58
C ALA A 226 -37.78 51.37 40.62
N SER A 227 -37.92 50.15 41.15
CA SER A 227 -39.22 49.49 41.34
C SER A 227 -39.94 49.85 42.65
N GLY A 228 -39.42 50.80 43.43
CA GLY A 228 -40.00 51.23 44.71
C GLY A 228 -39.74 50.28 45.89
N ARG A 229 -38.76 49.37 45.78
CA ARG A 229 -38.45 48.37 46.79
C ARG A 229 -37.35 48.81 47.77
N PRO A 230 -37.27 48.20 48.95
CA PRO A 230 -36.19 48.47 49.89
C PRO A 230 -34.81 48.14 49.30
N ARG A 231 -33.82 49.00 49.57
CA ARG A 231 -32.43 48.81 49.12
C ARG A 231 -31.83 47.49 49.61
N LEU A 232 -31.03 46.84 48.80
CA LEU A 232 -30.17 45.73 49.20
C LEU A 232 -28.89 46.23 49.89
N LEU A 233 -28.28 47.30 49.38
CA LEU A 233 -27.04 47.83 49.93
C LEU A 233 -27.31 48.70 51.16
N SER A 234 -26.58 48.43 52.24
CA SER A 234 -26.68 49.19 53.48
C SER A 234 -25.89 50.50 53.39
N ARG A 235 -26.46 51.59 53.93
CA ARG A 235 -25.79 52.91 54.05
C ARG A 235 -24.93 53.05 55.32
N LYS A 236 -24.81 51.99 56.13
CA LYS A 236 -24.02 52.04 57.36
C LYS A 236 -22.53 52.11 57.01
N GLN A 237 -21.81 52.95 57.73
CA GLN A 237 -20.36 53.09 57.61
C GLN A 237 -19.67 52.41 58.80
N PRO A 238 -18.48 51.85 58.60
CA PRO A 238 -17.65 51.30 59.67
C PRO A 238 -17.28 52.41 60.68
N THR A 239 -16.96 52.02 61.92
CA THR A 239 -16.63 52.97 63.00
C THR A 239 -15.29 52.60 63.63
N GLU A 240 -14.33 53.53 63.64
CA GLU A 240 -12.96 53.29 64.13
C GLU A 240 -12.85 53.24 65.67
N TRP A 241 -13.71 53.98 66.40
CA TRP A 241 -13.63 54.11 67.86
C TRP A 241 -14.01 52.83 68.64
N LEU A 242 -14.86 51.96 68.07
CA LEU A 242 -15.44 50.78 68.74
C LEU A 242 -14.75 49.47 68.33
N GLY A 243 -13.48 49.51 67.89
CA GLY A 243 -12.76 48.38 67.31
C GLY A 243 -12.69 47.08 68.14
N PHE A 244 -13.03 47.11 69.43
CA PHE A 244 -13.07 45.95 70.32
C PHE A 244 -14.47 45.38 70.58
N ILE A 245 -15.54 46.08 70.18
CA ILE A 245 -16.95 45.66 70.36
C ILE A 245 -17.66 45.84 69.01
N GLY A 246 -17.64 44.80 68.19
CA GLY A 246 -18.30 44.81 66.88
C GLY A 246 -17.94 43.64 65.99
N HIS A 247 -18.58 43.60 64.83
CA HIS A 247 -18.27 42.63 63.79
C HIS A 247 -17.41 43.29 62.74
N GLU A 248 -16.25 42.72 62.49
CA GLU A 248 -15.29 43.19 61.49
C GLU A 248 -15.61 42.62 60.11
N VAL A 249 -15.53 43.46 59.08
CA VAL A 249 -15.55 43.05 57.67
C VAL A 249 -14.18 43.34 57.09
N ASN A 250 -13.44 42.30 56.71
CA ASN A 250 -12.13 42.48 56.12
C ASN A 250 -12.23 42.99 54.67
N PRO A 251 -11.17 43.64 54.13
CA PRO A 251 -11.08 43.90 52.70
C PRO A 251 -11.23 42.60 51.89
N GLY A 252 -12.17 42.58 50.95
CA GLY A 252 -12.50 41.37 50.18
C GLY A 252 -13.58 40.49 50.83
N GLU A 253 -14.15 40.89 51.96
CA GLU A 253 -15.36 40.30 52.54
C GLU A 253 -16.56 41.22 52.41
N ILE A 254 -17.75 40.65 52.45
CA ILE A 254 -19.04 41.34 52.55
C ILE A 254 -19.75 40.94 53.83
N GLY A 255 -20.27 41.95 54.55
CA GLY A 255 -21.07 41.73 55.75
C GLY A 255 -22.54 41.51 55.40
N VAL A 256 -23.17 40.50 55.99
CA VAL A 256 -24.57 40.16 55.75
C VAL A 256 -25.40 40.44 57.00
N VAL A 257 -26.43 41.29 56.86
CA VAL A 257 -27.28 41.74 57.95
C VAL A 257 -28.74 41.53 57.60
N ASN A 258 -29.50 40.89 58.48
CA ASN A 258 -30.96 40.82 58.38
C ASN A 258 -31.55 42.10 59.00
N HIS A 259 -32.32 42.86 58.23
CA HIS A 259 -33.04 44.04 58.70
C HIS A 259 -34.55 43.83 58.61
N ALA A 260 -35.19 43.50 59.74
CA ALA A 260 -36.63 43.24 59.81
C ALA A 260 -37.16 42.24 58.75
N GLY A 261 -36.38 41.20 58.43
CA GLY A 261 -36.72 40.19 57.43
C GLY A 261 -36.21 40.44 56.02
N LEU A 262 -35.58 41.61 55.78
CA LEU A 262 -34.99 41.96 54.48
C LEU A 262 -33.47 41.82 54.50
N PRO A 263 -32.86 41.27 53.43
CA PRO A 263 -31.43 41.16 53.35
C PRO A 263 -30.78 42.53 53.15
N LYS A 264 -29.71 42.80 53.90
CA LYS A 264 -28.85 43.98 53.72
C LYS A 264 -27.39 43.54 53.61
N VAL A 265 -26.70 44.04 52.60
CA VAL A 265 -25.27 43.77 52.37
C VAL A 265 -24.44 45.00 52.74
N LEU A 266 -23.35 44.78 53.48
CA LEU A 266 -22.34 45.75 53.86
C LEU A 266 -21.09 45.49 53.01
N VAL A 267 -20.67 46.52 52.26
CA VAL A 267 -19.54 46.40 51.31
C VAL A 267 -18.28 47.08 51.85
N GLN A 268 -18.42 48.10 52.69
CA GLN A 268 -17.27 48.86 53.19
C GLN A 268 -16.52 48.05 54.26
N PRO A 269 -15.21 47.82 54.09
CA PRO A 269 -14.39 47.15 55.10
C PRO A 269 -14.31 47.96 56.39
N GLY A 270 -14.20 47.28 57.52
CA GLY A 270 -14.06 47.86 58.86
C GLY A 270 -15.04 47.31 59.88
N THR A 271 -14.98 47.83 61.10
CA THR A 271 -15.76 47.32 62.24
C THR A 271 -17.14 47.97 62.31
N TYR A 272 -18.19 47.14 62.38
CA TYR A 272 -19.57 47.58 62.56
C TYR A 272 -20.05 47.33 63.99
N PRO A 273 -20.67 48.33 64.64
CA PRO A 273 -21.09 48.20 66.03
C PRO A 273 -22.31 47.26 66.17
N PRO A 274 -22.43 46.49 67.27
CA PRO A 274 -23.56 45.63 67.52
C PRO A 274 -24.79 46.43 68.01
N PHE A 275 -25.94 45.77 68.06
CA PHE A 275 -27.13 46.33 68.71
C PHE A 275 -26.81 46.70 70.17
N PRO A 276 -27.26 47.88 70.69
CA PRO A 276 -28.20 48.85 70.11
C PRO A 276 -27.59 50.12 69.47
N PHE A 277 -26.28 50.20 69.23
CA PHE A 277 -25.61 51.45 68.85
C PHE A 277 -25.91 51.92 67.41
N ARG A 278 -25.78 53.24 67.12
CA ARG A 278 -25.95 53.88 65.79
C ARG A 278 -27.16 53.39 64.97
N ASN A 279 -28.37 53.36 65.55
CA ASN A 279 -29.60 52.92 64.89
C ASN A 279 -29.46 51.50 64.29
N TRP A 280 -28.88 50.56 65.04
CA TRP A 280 -28.86 49.13 64.71
C TRP A 280 -30.18 48.42 65.11
N TRP A 281 -31.25 49.19 65.35
CA TRP A 281 -32.55 48.64 65.71
C TRP A 281 -33.11 47.76 64.59
N ALA A 282 -33.66 46.61 64.99
CA ALA A 282 -34.18 45.57 64.10
C ALA A 282 -33.15 45.03 63.08
N ARG A 283 -31.85 45.11 63.39
CA ARG A 283 -30.77 44.53 62.58
C ARG A 283 -30.08 43.41 63.34
N THR A 284 -29.97 42.25 62.73
CA THR A 284 -29.25 41.10 63.27
C THR A 284 -28.12 40.73 62.34
N TRP A 285 -26.90 40.68 62.88
CA TRP A 285 -25.73 40.22 62.14
C TRP A 285 -25.89 38.74 61.79
N LYS A 286 -25.61 38.37 60.54
CA LYS A 286 -25.73 36.98 60.07
C LYS A 286 -24.40 36.36 59.65
N GLY A 287 -23.35 37.18 59.48
CA GLY A 287 -21.99 36.72 59.21
C GLY A 287 -21.26 37.63 58.22
N THR A 288 -19.95 37.43 58.12
CA THR A 288 -19.15 37.83 56.96
C THR A 288 -19.08 36.68 55.95
N ARG A 289 -19.00 37.04 54.68
CA ARG A 289 -18.80 36.12 53.56
C ARG A 289 -17.70 36.66 52.67
N GLY A 290 -16.87 35.79 52.10
CA GLY A 290 -15.87 36.22 51.13
C GLY A 290 -16.58 36.82 49.91
N ALA A 291 -16.07 37.93 49.38
CA ALA A 291 -16.55 38.47 48.10
C ALA A 291 -16.17 37.59 46.90
N SER A 292 -15.38 36.54 47.15
CA SER A 292 -15.01 35.46 46.23
C SER A 292 -15.68 34.12 46.57
N ASP A 293 -16.60 34.08 47.55
CA ASP A 293 -17.32 32.85 47.88
C ASP A 293 -18.17 32.39 46.69
N THR A 294 -18.10 31.11 46.34
CA THR A 294 -18.74 30.55 45.14
C THR A 294 -20.26 30.66 45.15
N THR A 295 -20.89 30.62 46.33
CA THR A 295 -22.35 30.79 46.46
C THR A 295 -22.72 31.52 47.75
N LEU A 296 -23.73 32.40 47.66
CA LEU A 296 -24.32 33.10 48.79
C LEU A 296 -25.84 33.12 48.65
N PHE A 297 -26.51 32.53 49.64
CA PHE A 297 -27.97 32.50 49.75
C PHE A 297 -28.39 33.21 51.02
N PHE A 298 -29.20 34.26 50.88
CA PHE A 298 -29.67 35.02 52.02
C PHE A 298 -31.00 35.74 51.77
N GLN A 299 -32.09 35.28 52.40
CA GLN A 299 -33.41 35.93 52.41
C GLN A 299 -33.87 36.41 51.02
N GLY A 300 -33.81 35.53 50.01
CA GLY A 300 -34.21 35.83 48.62
C GLY A 300 -33.10 36.40 47.74
N LEU A 301 -31.96 36.80 48.31
CA LEU A 301 -30.74 37.09 47.55
C LEU A 301 -30.00 35.78 47.24
N THR A 302 -29.76 35.53 45.96
CA THR A 302 -28.90 34.46 45.46
C THR A 302 -27.75 35.08 44.68
N VAL A 303 -26.52 34.81 45.11
CA VAL A 303 -25.30 35.17 44.39
C VAL A 303 -24.53 33.89 44.12
N VAL A 304 -24.05 33.76 42.89
CA VAL A 304 -23.22 32.65 42.47
C VAL A 304 -22.04 33.22 41.72
N GLN A 305 -20.83 32.82 42.11
CA GLN A 305 -19.59 33.12 41.41
C GLN A 305 -18.97 31.84 40.88
N VAL A 306 -18.62 31.85 39.60
CA VAL A 306 -18.00 30.71 38.91
C VAL A 306 -16.70 31.14 38.25
N SER A 307 -15.68 30.28 38.37
CA SER A 307 -14.40 30.46 37.69
C SER A 307 -14.50 30.16 36.18
N LEU A 308 -13.40 30.29 35.45
CA LEU A 308 -13.38 30.09 34.00
C LEU A 308 -13.74 28.65 33.57
N ASN A 309 -13.35 27.66 34.38
CA ASN A 309 -13.55 26.23 34.10
C ASN A 309 -14.79 25.66 34.81
N GLN A 310 -15.46 26.47 35.64
CA GLN A 310 -16.63 26.05 36.40
C GLN A 310 -17.92 26.56 35.77
N VAL A 311 -18.97 25.76 35.92
CA VAL A 311 -20.32 26.10 35.48
C VAL A 311 -21.29 25.82 36.62
N ALA A 312 -22.14 26.81 36.91
CA ALA A 312 -23.23 26.63 37.86
C ALA A 312 -24.51 26.25 37.12
N VAL A 313 -25.20 25.24 37.62
CA VAL A 313 -26.53 24.83 37.14
C VAL A 313 -27.56 25.31 38.14
N VAL A 314 -28.50 26.10 37.65
CA VAL A 314 -29.42 26.88 38.48
C VAL A 314 -30.85 26.67 37.99
N SER A 315 -31.78 26.51 38.92
CA SER A 315 -33.21 26.54 38.68
C SER A 315 -33.74 27.94 38.98
N ASP A 316 -34.46 28.54 38.03
CA ASP A 316 -35.18 29.79 38.28
C ASP A 316 -36.46 29.56 39.12
N PRO A 317 -37.11 30.62 39.64
CA PRO A 317 -38.37 30.50 40.38
C PRO A 317 -39.55 29.89 39.59
N GLN A 318 -39.42 29.76 38.27
CA GLN A 318 -40.39 29.09 37.40
C GLN A 318 -39.98 27.64 37.07
N ASN A 319 -38.98 27.09 37.79
CA ASN A 319 -38.37 25.78 37.58
C ASN A 319 -37.73 25.58 36.19
N ARG A 320 -37.28 26.66 35.54
CA ARG A 320 -36.48 26.58 34.31
C ARG A 320 -35.01 26.43 34.69
N ILE A 321 -34.38 25.40 34.15
CA ILE A 321 -32.96 25.13 34.36
C ILE A 321 -32.14 25.95 33.38
N PHE A 322 -31.12 26.62 33.89
CA PHE A 322 -30.14 27.33 33.09
C PHE A 322 -28.74 27.18 33.67
N ILE A 323 -27.75 27.47 32.83
CA ILE A 323 -26.34 27.38 33.18
C ILE A 323 -25.72 28.76 33.18
N VAL A 324 -24.78 28.97 34.10
CA VAL A 324 -24.02 30.22 34.21
C VAL A 324 -22.55 29.91 34.03
N ARG A 325 -21.93 30.57 33.04
CA ARG A 325 -20.51 30.45 32.70
C ARG A 325 -19.82 31.81 32.87
N GLY A 326 -18.59 31.80 33.39
CA GLY A 326 -17.71 32.96 33.47
C GLY A 326 -18.23 34.09 34.37
N GLY A 327 -17.68 34.19 35.58
CA GLY A 327 -17.99 35.27 36.53
C GLY A 327 -19.12 34.89 37.47
N GLY A 328 -20.34 34.71 36.95
CA GLY A 328 -21.52 34.33 37.74
C GLY A 328 -22.71 35.28 37.62
N PHE A 329 -23.60 35.29 38.63
CA PHE A 329 -24.76 36.19 38.67
C PHE A 329 -25.19 36.54 40.10
N ALA A 330 -25.89 37.67 40.25
CA ALA A 330 -26.58 38.08 41.46
C ALA A 330 -28.06 38.33 41.14
N ALA A 331 -28.95 37.69 41.89
CA ALA A 331 -30.39 37.85 41.71
C ALA A 331 -31.12 37.98 43.04
N PHE A 332 -32.22 38.74 43.02
CA PHE A 332 -33.14 38.86 44.14
C PHE A 332 -34.52 38.32 43.73
N ALA A 333 -34.89 37.16 44.26
CA ALA A 333 -36.19 36.54 44.00
C ALA A 333 -37.26 37.15 44.91
N VAL A 334 -38.30 37.70 44.28
CA VAL A 334 -39.48 38.26 44.97
C VAL A 334 -40.48 37.17 45.33
N GLN A 335 -40.60 36.19 44.44
CA GLN A 335 -41.47 35.03 44.53
C GLN A 335 -40.64 33.84 44.08
N GLY A 336 -40.71 32.74 44.84
CA GLY A 336 -39.82 31.58 44.68
C GLY A 336 -38.37 31.89 45.03
N THR A 337 -37.47 31.01 44.61
CA THR A 337 -36.02 31.11 44.87
C THR A 337 -35.24 30.75 43.61
N TYR A 338 -34.02 31.28 43.51
CA TYR A 338 -33.03 30.77 42.57
C TYR A 338 -32.22 29.70 43.30
N ASP A 339 -32.42 28.45 42.91
CA ASP A 339 -31.80 27.31 43.56
C ASP A 339 -30.60 26.84 42.73
N VAL A 340 -29.41 26.84 43.32
CA VAL A 340 -28.21 26.28 42.68
C VAL A 340 -28.20 24.79 42.92
N LEU A 341 -28.33 24.02 41.85
CA LEU A 341 -28.38 22.57 41.90
C LEU A 341 -26.98 21.98 42.05
N ALA A 342 -26.01 22.49 41.28
CA ALA A 342 -24.60 22.15 41.45
C ALA A 342 -23.69 23.21 40.82
N VAL A 343 -22.43 23.25 41.28
CA VAL A 343 -21.32 23.89 40.60
C VAL A 343 -20.39 22.79 40.12
N VAL A 344 -20.20 22.67 38.80
CA VAL A 344 -19.45 21.59 38.16
C VAL A 344 -18.17 22.16 37.55
N ASP A 345 -17.06 21.49 37.80
CA ASP A 345 -15.80 21.74 37.11
C ASP A 345 -15.76 20.95 35.79
N GLN A 346 -15.68 21.65 34.67
CA GLN A 346 -15.75 21.03 33.34
C GLN A 346 -14.49 20.24 32.98
N THR A 347 -13.35 20.49 33.66
CA THR A 347 -12.10 19.75 33.40
C THR A 347 -11.94 18.47 34.21
N HIS A 348 -12.75 18.29 35.26
CA HIS A 348 -12.64 17.17 36.19
C HIS A 348 -14.00 16.55 36.47
N LEU A 349 -14.63 16.00 35.43
CA LEU A 349 -15.91 15.32 35.54
C LEU A 349 -15.78 13.95 36.23
N LEU A 350 -16.80 13.56 36.99
CA LEU A 350 -16.75 12.42 37.91
C LEU A 350 -16.71 11.04 37.23
N LYS A 351 -17.47 10.85 36.13
CA LYS A 351 -17.62 9.53 35.50
C LYS A 351 -16.69 9.40 34.31
N HIS A 352 -15.62 8.62 34.48
CA HIS A 352 -14.74 8.23 33.39
C HIS A 352 -15.40 7.14 32.54
N VAL A 353 -15.40 7.32 31.22
CA VAL A 353 -15.94 6.37 30.25
C VAL A 353 -14.80 5.85 29.39
N GLN A 354 -14.60 4.53 29.44
CA GLN A 354 -13.62 3.82 28.62
C GLN A 354 -14.33 2.79 27.75
N ASP A 355 -13.74 2.52 26.58
CA ASP A 355 -14.14 1.38 25.78
C ASP A 355 -13.72 0.10 26.50
N LYS A 356 -14.67 -0.82 26.68
CA LYS A 356 -14.46 -2.08 27.39
C LYS A 356 -13.49 -3.00 26.65
N VAL A 357 -13.41 -2.86 25.34
CA VAL A 357 -12.63 -3.77 24.48
C VAL A 357 -11.21 -3.25 24.30
N THR A 358 -11.07 -2.00 23.84
CA THR A 358 -9.76 -1.41 23.53
C THR A 358 -9.08 -0.78 24.76
N GLY A 359 -9.82 -0.50 25.84
CA GLY A 359 -9.33 0.26 26.98
C GLY A 359 -9.13 1.75 26.69
N ALA A 360 -9.46 2.21 25.47
CA ALA A 360 -9.33 3.61 25.10
C ALA A 360 -10.24 4.50 25.94
N THR A 361 -9.71 5.63 26.40
CA THR A 361 -10.52 6.65 27.09
C THR A 361 -11.42 7.34 26.08
N LEU A 362 -12.74 7.17 26.25
CA LEU A 362 -13.75 7.75 25.38
C LEU A 362 -14.13 9.18 25.80
N GLY A 363 -14.13 9.44 27.11
CA GLY A 363 -14.31 10.77 27.69
C GLY A 363 -14.80 10.73 29.13
N TRP A 364 -15.25 11.86 29.64
CA TRP A 364 -15.85 11.96 30.96
C TRP A 364 -17.26 12.55 30.88
N VAL A 365 -18.12 12.09 31.78
CA VAL A 365 -19.54 12.46 31.83
C VAL A 365 -19.92 12.83 33.26
N GLN A 366 -20.84 13.77 33.42
CA GLN A 366 -21.48 14.02 34.72
C GLN A 366 -22.91 14.49 34.53
N ASP A 367 -23.84 13.73 35.08
CA ASP A 367 -25.27 14.07 35.08
C ASP A 367 -25.64 14.71 36.41
N ILE A 368 -26.30 15.86 36.35
CA ILE A 368 -26.92 16.50 37.52
C ILE A 368 -28.38 16.09 37.54
N THR A 369 -28.84 15.65 38.69
CA THR A 369 -30.24 15.27 38.90
C THR A 369 -30.95 16.21 39.86
N MET A 370 -32.24 16.44 39.61
CA MET A 370 -33.13 17.13 40.54
C MET A 370 -34.19 16.15 41.07
N PRO A 371 -34.51 16.15 42.37
CA PRO A 371 -35.60 15.35 42.90
C PRO A 371 -36.94 15.90 42.41
N SER A 372 -37.79 15.03 41.87
CA SER A 372 -39.18 15.34 41.53
C SER A 372 -40.13 14.45 42.32
N ARG A 373 -41.27 15.00 42.72
CA ARG A 373 -42.39 14.28 43.32
C ARG A 373 -43.52 14.23 42.31
N ILE A 374 -43.53 13.20 41.47
CA ILE A 374 -44.62 12.91 40.54
C ILE A 374 -45.33 11.65 41.06
N GLY A 375 -46.60 11.77 41.43
CA GLY A 375 -47.43 10.61 41.79
C GLY A 375 -47.05 9.87 43.08
N GLY A 376 -46.52 10.57 44.09
CA GLY A 376 -46.27 9.99 45.42
C GLY A 376 -44.96 9.20 45.58
N SER A 377 -44.24 8.92 44.49
CA SER A 377 -42.88 8.37 44.53
C SER A 377 -41.86 9.48 44.29
N ALA A 378 -40.76 9.47 45.04
CA ALA A 378 -39.63 10.39 44.83
C ALA A 378 -38.78 9.85 43.68
N SER A 379 -38.83 10.48 42.51
CA SER A 379 -38.03 10.12 41.34
C SER A 379 -37.06 11.25 41.00
N SER A 380 -35.77 10.94 40.84
CA SER A 380 -34.78 11.89 40.34
C SER A 380 -34.81 11.92 38.81
N TYR A 381 -34.71 13.12 38.22
CA TYR A 381 -34.60 13.32 36.78
C TYR A 381 -33.33 14.10 36.45
N VAL A 382 -32.70 13.79 35.31
CA VAL A 382 -31.49 14.47 34.85
C VAL A 382 -31.89 15.84 34.30
N VAL A 383 -31.29 16.89 34.87
CA VAL A 383 -31.54 18.30 34.53
C VAL A 383 -30.47 18.90 33.65
N ALA A 384 -29.23 18.43 33.79
CA ALA A 384 -28.12 18.84 32.96
C ALA A 384 -27.09 17.71 32.86
N GLY A 385 -26.55 17.50 31.67
CA GLY A 385 -25.45 16.59 31.40
C GLY A 385 -24.20 17.34 30.95
N PHE A 386 -23.05 17.02 31.54
CA PHE A 386 -21.75 17.55 31.14
C PHE A 386 -20.94 16.46 30.46
N LEU A 387 -20.29 16.83 29.37
CA LEU A 387 -19.45 15.96 28.55
C LEU A 387 -18.09 16.62 28.35
N ASP A 388 -17.03 15.89 28.64
CA ASP A 388 -15.67 16.26 28.26
C ASP A 388 -15.12 15.21 27.31
N ILE A 389 -14.96 15.59 26.04
CA ILE A 389 -14.65 14.68 24.94
C ILE A 389 -13.21 14.95 24.48
N PRO A 390 -12.29 13.97 24.62
CA PRO A 390 -10.90 14.08 24.17
C PRO A 390 -10.78 14.33 22.66
N ALA A 391 -9.60 14.79 22.24
CA ALA A 391 -9.25 14.89 20.83
C ALA A 391 -9.41 13.53 20.13
N ASN A 392 -9.89 13.55 18.89
CA ASN A 392 -10.21 12.37 18.07
C ASN A 392 -11.37 11.50 18.59
N ASN A 393 -12.10 11.92 19.62
CA ASN A 393 -13.31 11.26 20.08
C ASN A 393 -14.56 12.10 19.78
N VAL A 394 -15.70 11.44 19.82
CA VAL A 394 -17.00 12.00 19.45
C VAL A 394 -18.09 11.41 20.32
N ALA A 395 -19.10 12.22 20.65
CA ALA A 395 -20.32 11.75 21.32
C ALA A 395 -21.47 11.73 20.32
N VAL A 396 -22.40 10.79 20.48
CA VAL A 396 -23.67 10.80 19.75
C VAL A 396 -24.78 11.07 20.73
N LEU A 397 -25.55 12.13 20.48
CA LEU A 397 -26.73 12.53 21.24
C LEU A 397 -27.98 12.14 20.47
N GLN A 398 -29.02 11.75 21.21
CA GLN A 398 -30.31 11.37 20.66
C GLN A 398 -31.43 12.22 21.28
N ARG A 399 -32.29 12.76 20.44
CA ARG A 399 -33.51 13.48 20.83
C ARG A 399 -34.70 12.89 20.07
N GLY A 400 -35.48 12.05 20.73
CA GLY A 400 -36.51 11.25 20.04
C GLY A 400 -35.87 10.36 18.98
N ASP A 401 -36.25 10.56 17.71
CA ASP A 401 -35.72 9.81 16.57
C ASP A 401 -34.51 10.48 15.89
N GLU A 402 -34.20 11.72 16.26
CA GLU A 402 -33.08 12.46 15.67
C GLU A 402 -31.78 12.21 16.44
N MET A 403 -30.68 12.03 15.71
CA MET A 403 -29.34 11.86 16.27
C MET A 403 -28.39 12.94 15.77
N GLU A 404 -27.58 13.48 16.68
CA GLU A 404 -26.56 14.50 16.38
C GLU A 404 -25.21 14.04 16.92
N GLN A 405 -24.17 14.22 16.12
CA GLN A 405 -22.79 13.98 16.51
C GLN A 405 -22.19 15.25 17.09
N VAL A 406 -21.55 15.11 18.25
CA VAL A 406 -20.87 16.18 18.97
C VAL A 406 -19.37 15.95 18.91
N PRO A 407 -18.56 16.93 18.45
CA PRO A 407 -17.12 16.79 18.30
C PRO A 407 -16.38 16.87 19.64
N ALA A 408 -15.06 16.67 19.61
CA ALA A 408 -14.18 16.87 20.75
C ALA A 408 -14.36 18.25 21.41
N GLY A 409 -14.20 18.31 22.73
CA GLY A 409 -14.36 19.51 23.54
C GLY A 409 -15.33 19.32 24.71
N GLN A 410 -15.55 20.42 25.44
CA GLN A 410 -16.43 20.47 26.60
C GLN A 410 -17.84 20.92 26.18
N HIS A 411 -18.82 20.05 26.42
CA HIS A 411 -20.20 20.28 26.04
C HIS A 411 -21.12 20.19 27.25
N CYS A 412 -22.21 20.95 27.21
CA CYS A 412 -23.26 20.88 28.22
C CYS A 412 -24.61 20.68 27.54
N ILE A 413 -25.45 19.86 28.14
CA ILE A 413 -26.78 19.54 27.66
C ILE A 413 -27.75 19.94 28.76
N THR A 414 -28.63 20.90 28.49
CA THR A 414 -29.64 21.38 29.44
C THR A 414 -31.05 20.90 29.08
N ASN A 415 -31.23 20.37 27.87
CA ASN A 415 -32.53 19.89 27.42
C ASN A 415 -32.79 18.47 27.95
N PRO A 416 -33.84 18.25 28.76
CA PRO A 416 -34.12 16.94 29.36
C PRO A 416 -34.52 15.87 28.33
N ASN A 417 -34.90 16.26 27.12
CA ASN A 417 -35.28 15.32 26.05
C ASN A 417 -34.08 14.77 25.26
N VAL A 418 -32.87 15.29 25.51
CA VAL A 418 -31.64 14.86 24.84
C VAL A 418 -30.92 13.85 25.73
N LYS A 419 -30.63 12.67 25.19
CA LYS A 419 -29.90 11.61 25.89
C LYS A 419 -28.58 11.31 25.19
N LEU A 420 -27.56 10.96 25.96
CA LEU A 420 -26.30 10.45 25.42
C LEU A 420 -26.51 9.00 24.94
N ARG A 421 -26.33 8.76 23.64
CA ARG A 421 -26.41 7.41 23.05
C ARG A 421 -25.12 6.63 23.30
N GLY A 422 -23.98 7.28 23.13
CA GLY A 422 -22.66 6.69 23.33
C GLY A 422 -21.53 7.67 23.05
N LEU A 423 -20.34 7.32 23.54
CA LEU A 423 -19.08 7.98 23.20
C LEU A 423 -18.27 7.01 22.35
N PHE A 424 -17.60 7.52 21.33
CA PHE A 424 -16.84 6.72 20.39
C PHE A 424 -15.48 7.36 20.14
N THR A 425 -14.47 6.53 19.89
CA THR A 425 -13.17 6.99 19.45
C THR A 425 -13.06 6.87 17.93
N CYS A 426 -12.66 7.95 17.27
CA CYS A 426 -12.29 7.99 15.86
C CYS A 426 -10.78 7.77 15.66
N GLY A 427 -10.06 7.43 16.74
CA GLY A 427 -8.68 6.98 16.68
C GLY A 427 -8.54 5.62 16.01
N GLU A 428 -7.32 5.29 15.59
CA GLU A 428 -6.99 3.95 15.14
C GLU A 428 -6.99 2.99 16.32
N ASN A 429 -7.68 1.86 16.15
CA ASN A 429 -7.69 0.78 17.12
C ASN A 429 -7.20 -0.50 16.46
N GLN A 430 -6.54 -1.33 17.25
CA GLN A 430 -6.08 -2.65 16.83
C GLN A 430 -6.32 -3.65 17.93
N ILE A 431 -6.82 -4.83 17.58
CA ILE A 431 -7.02 -5.92 18.53
C ILE A 431 -6.91 -7.27 17.85
N GLU A 432 -6.51 -8.25 18.64
CA GLU A 432 -6.62 -9.65 18.28
C GLU A 432 -7.98 -10.19 18.72
N MET A 433 -8.69 -10.80 17.79
CA MET A 433 -10.01 -11.35 18.01
C MET A 433 -9.98 -12.88 17.82
N PRO A 434 -10.20 -13.66 18.88
CA PRO A 434 -10.46 -15.08 18.73
C PRO A 434 -11.86 -15.28 18.14
N THR A 435 -11.96 -16.14 17.14
CA THR A 435 -13.24 -16.57 16.55
C THR A 435 -13.79 -17.77 17.29
N LYS A 436 -15.11 -17.99 17.18
CA LYS A 436 -15.73 -19.24 17.62
C LYS A 436 -15.32 -20.39 16.70
N ASP A 437 -15.44 -21.62 17.17
CA ASP A 437 -15.13 -22.82 16.38
C ASP A 437 -15.95 -22.86 15.09
N ILE A 438 -15.26 -22.94 13.95
CA ILE A 438 -15.81 -22.97 12.60
C ILE A 438 -15.49 -24.33 11.98
N TYR A 439 -16.47 -24.98 11.35
CA TYR A 439 -16.26 -26.28 10.72
C TYR A 439 -15.83 -26.11 9.25
N THR A 440 -14.79 -26.82 8.86
CA THR A 440 -14.40 -26.98 7.44
C THR A 440 -15.36 -27.88 6.69
N ARG A 441 -15.21 -27.98 5.36
CA ARG A 441 -15.97 -28.93 4.53
C ARG A 441 -15.84 -30.37 5.01
N ASP A 442 -14.68 -30.73 5.55
CA ASP A 442 -14.37 -32.05 6.12
C ASP A 442 -14.88 -32.23 7.56
N GLN A 443 -15.71 -31.31 8.07
CA GLN A 443 -16.26 -31.33 9.43
C GLN A 443 -15.19 -31.26 10.54
N VAL A 444 -14.03 -30.67 10.25
CA VAL A 444 -12.97 -30.44 11.25
C VAL A 444 -13.17 -29.05 11.87
N PRO A 445 -13.29 -28.94 13.22
CA PRO A 445 -13.43 -27.65 13.88
C PRO A 445 -12.10 -26.89 13.90
N VAL A 446 -12.16 -25.63 13.49
CA VAL A 446 -11.04 -24.69 13.40
C VAL A 446 -11.38 -23.45 14.21
N SER A 447 -10.50 -23.10 15.14
CA SER A 447 -10.50 -21.81 15.83
C SER A 447 -9.47 -20.91 15.18
N LEU A 448 -9.89 -19.76 14.67
CA LEU A 448 -9.00 -18.76 14.07
C LEU A 448 -8.82 -17.59 15.04
N THR A 449 -7.60 -17.07 15.14
CA THR A 449 -7.33 -15.79 15.79
C THR A 449 -6.96 -14.79 14.72
N ILE A 450 -7.78 -13.74 14.59
CA ILE A 450 -7.57 -12.70 13.58
C ILE A 450 -7.10 -11.41 14.24
N TYR A 451 -6.08 -10.81 13.65
CA TYR A 451 -5.65 -9.45 13.93
C TYR A 451 -6.47 -8.50 13.08
N MET A 452 -7.08 -7.48 13.67
CA MET A 452 -7.78 -6.43 12.94
C MET A 452 -7.32 -5.06 13.41
N LYS A 453 -7.15 -4.16 12.45
CA LYS A 453 -6.88 -2.74 12.65
C LYS A 453 -7.96 -1.92 11.93
N TRP A 454 -8.64 -1.06 12.67
CA TRP A 454 -9.76 -0.27 12.14
C TRP A 454 -9.78 1.16 12.69
N GLN A 455 -10.56 2.00 12.03
CA GLN A 455 -10.84 3.37 12.44
C GLN A 455 -12.32 3.67 12.21
N LEU A 456 -12.99 4.28 13.19
CA LEU A 456 -14.37 4.74 13.02
C LEU A 456 -14.38 6.13 12.38
N LEU A 457 -14.99 6.25 11.19
CA LEU A 457 -15.13 7.52 10.49
C LEU A 457 -16.51 8.15 10.74
N GLU A 458 -17.56 7.33 10.63
CA GLU A 458 -18.95 7.79 10.73
C GLU A 458 -19.69 7.11 11.91
N PRO A 459 -19.59 7.64 13.15
CA PRO A 459 -20.23 7.05 14.34
C PRO A 459 -21.76 7.04 14.28
N LEU A 460 -22.37 7.91 13.46
CA LEU A 460 -23.82 7.97 13.28
C LEU A 460 -24.37 6.70 12.60
N LYS A 461 -23.65 6.13 11.64
CA LYS A 461 -24.05 4.87 10.99
C LYS A 461 -24.04 3.71 11.99
N LEU A 462 -22.94 3.57 12.74
CA LEU A 462 -22.80 2.54 13.77
C LEU A 462 -23.95 2.57 14.79
N THR A 463 -24.29 3.76 15.29
CA THR A 463 -25.35 3.94 16.29
C THR A 463 -26.75 3.70 15.74
N THR A 464 -26.98 4.01 14.46
CA THR A 464 -28.24 3.69 13.76
C THR A 464 -28.48 2.19 13.69
N HIS A 465 -27.42 1.40 13.52
CA HIS A 465 -27.50 -0.06 13.56
C HIS A 465 -27.58 -0.65 14.99
N GLY A 466 -27.53 0.18 16.02
CA GLY A 466 -27.73 -0.23 17.41
C GLY A 466 -26.49 -0.77 18.13
N TYR A 467 -25.30 -0.68 17.52
CA TYR A 467 -24.04 -1.13 18.12
C TYR A 467 -23.46 -0.07 19.05
N ASN A 468 -22.90 -0.52 20.18
CA ASN A 468 -22.27 0.35 21.19
C ASN A 468 -20.75 0.45 21.04
N SER A 469 -20.13 -0.48 20.29
CA SER A 469 -18.70 -0.46 19.99
C SER A 469 -18.46 -0.90 18.53
N PRO A 470 -17.53 -0.27 17.81
CA PRO A 470 -17.14 -0.71 16.47
C PRO A 470 -16.67 -2.17 16.44
N TYR A 471 -16.02 -2.62 17.52
CA TYR A 471 -15.53 -4.00 17.63
C TYR A 471 -16.68 -5.02 17.62
N GLU A 472 -17.81 -4.74 18.28
CA GLU A 472 -18.95 -5.68 18.31
C GLU A 472 -19.53 -5.86 16.91
N ALA A 473 -19.67 -4.77 16.15
CA ALA A 473 -20.13 -4.82 14.76
C ALA A 473 -19.16 -5.60 13.87
N LEU A 474 -17.86 -5.32 13.98
CA LEU A 474 -16.82 -6.04 13.22
C LEU A 474 -16.77 -7.52 13.60
N ARG A 475 -16.84 -7.87 14.89
CA ARG A 475 -16.80 -9.25 15.36
C ARG A 475 -17.94 -10.07 14.78
N ASP A 476 -19.16 -9.56 14.85
CA ASP A 476 -20.34 -10.30 14.39
C ASP A 476 -20.28 -10.51 12.87
N LYS A 477 -19.82 -9.52 12.11
CA LYS A 477 -19.64 -9.64 10.65
C LYS A 477 -18.46 -10.52 10.25
N ALA A 478 -17.31 -10.35 10.89
CA ALA A 478 -16.13 -11.16 10.65
C ALA A 478 -16.43 -12.64 10.93
N GLN A 479 -17.14 -12.95 12.03
CA GLN A 479 -17.55 -14.32 12.33
C GLN A 479 -18.44 -14.91 11.22
N SER A 480 -19.41 -14.14 10.71
CA SER A 480 -20.29 -14.58 9.61
C SER A 480 -19.51 -14.87 8.32
N ILE A 481 -18.65 -13.94 7.90
CA ILE A 481 -17.88 -14.03 6.65
C ILE A 481 -16.86 -15.18 6.72
N LEU A 482 -16.12 -15.28 7.84
CA LEU A 482 -15.17 -16.35 8.05
C LEU A 482 -15.84 -17.73 8.08
N THR A 483 -17.04 -17.83 8.68
CA THR A 483 -17.81 -19.07 8.68
C THR A 483 -18.17 -19.50 7.25
N GLN A 484 -18.61 -18.55 6.42
CA GLN A 484 -18.95 -18.83 5.03
C GLN A 484 -17.74 -19.27 4.21
N ILE A 485 -16.57 -18.65 4.41
CA ILE A 485 -15.35 -18.99 3.67
C ILE A 485 -14.80 -20.35 4.10
N VAL A 486 -14.59 -20.56 5.41
CA VAL A 486 -14.01 -21.80 5.95
C VAL A 486 -14.88 -23.02 5.65
N ALA A 487 -16.20 -22.88 5.58
CA ALA A 487 -17.12 -23.96 5.23
C ALA A 487 -16.87 -24.57 3.84
N HIS A 488 -16.24 -23.82 2.92
CA HIS A 488 -15.93 -24.29 1.56
C HIS A 488 -14.50 -24.84 1.41
N LEU A 489 -13.69 -24.77 2.46
CA LEU A 489 -12.28 -25.14 2.41
C LEU A 489 -12.04 -26.53 3.00
N ASP A 490 -11.15 -27.28 2.34
CA ASP A 490 -10.76 -28.63 2.75
C ASP A 490 -9.58 -28.55 3.74
N TYR A 491 -9.55 -29.43 4.75
CA TYR A 491 -8.50 -29.45 5.79
C TYR A 491 -7.08 -29.56 5.21
N SER A 492 -6.92 -30.42 4.20
CA SER A 492 -5.62 -30.70 3.58
C SER A 492 -4.98 -29.47 2.94
N SER A 493 -5.80 -28.53 2.44
CA SER A 493 -5.32 -27.26 1.87
C SER A 493 -4.76 -26.32 2.95
N MET A 494 -5.37 -26.31 4.14
CA MET A 494 -4.96 -25.46 5.26
C MET A 494 -3.67 -25.96 5.95
N VAL A 495 -3.41 -27.27 5.93
CA VAL A 495 -2.20 -27.86 6.53
C VAL A 495 -0.98 -27.72 5.63
N LYS A 496 -1.11 -27.90 4.31
CA LYS A 496 0.01 -27.79 3.36
C LYS A 496 0.72 -26.44 3.43
N GLN A 497 -0.04 -25.37 3.66
CA GLN A 497 0.48 -24.02 3.82
C GLN A 497 1.10 -23.73 5.21
N ARG A 498 1.09 -24.70 6.14
CA ARG A 498 1.76 -24.56 7.46
C ARG A 498 3.24 -24.87 7.37
N THR A 499 3.59 -25.80 6.48
CA THR A 499 4.93 -26.40 6.39
C THR A 499 5.85 -25.71 5.40
N VAL A 500 5.28 -24.99 4.42
CA VAL A 500 6.05 -24.20 3.47
C VAL A 500 6.32 -22.83 4.10
N GLY A 501 7.52 -22.66 4.62
CA GLY A 501 8.02 -21.37 5.09
C GLY A 501 8.10 -20.36 3.95
N SER A 502 8.05 -19.09 4.32
CA SER A 502 7.97 -17.88 3.49
C SER A 502 9.15 -17.58 2.55
N ASP A 503 9.96 -18.58 2.17
CA ASP A 503 11.27 -18.37 1.52
C ASP A 503 11.39 -18.94 0.09
N HIS A 504 10.27 -19.42 -0.49
CA HIS A 504 10.21 -19.72 -1.91
C HIS A 504 9.47 -18.61 -2.64
N MET A 505 10.22 -17.84 -3.43
CA MET A 505 9.69 -16.95 -4.48
C MET A 505 8.58 -17.68 -5.24
N GLU A 506 7.34 -17.21 -5.05
CA GLU A 506 6.12 -17.83 -5.58
C GLU A 506 6.08 -17.68 -7.11
N ASP A 507 6.09 -18.82 -7.80
CA ASP A 507 5.67 -18.92 -9.20
C ASP A 507 4.14 -18.71 -9.24
N PRO A 508 3.59 -17.72 -9.97
CA PRO A 508 2.15 -17.40 -10.00
C PRO A 508 1.23 -18.51 -10.52
N SER A 509 1.78 -19.67 -10.87
CA SER A 509 1.10 -20.78 -11.55
C SER A 509 0.81 -21.99 -10.67
N ASP A 510 1.19 -21.98 -9.38
CA ASP A 510 1.01 -23.13 -8.48
C ASP A 510 -0.40 -23.14 -7.81
N PRO A 511 -1.24 -24.17 -8.04
CA PRO A 511 -2.62 -24.27 -7.52
C PRO A 511 -2.74 -24.56 -6.00
N SER A 512 -1.66 -24.42 -5.24
CA SER A 512 -1.60 -24.74 -3.79
C SER A 512 -1.58 -23.51 -2.84
N SER A 513 -1.63 -22.28 -3.37
CA SER A 513 -1.82 -21.02 -2.63
C SER A 513 -3.27 -20.57 -2.27
N PRO A 514 -4.38 -21.26 -2.63
CA PRO A 514 -5.71 -20.63 -2.69
C PRO A 514 -6.36 -20.31 -1.35
N PHE A 515 -5.97 -20.94 -0.22
CA PHE A 515 -6.61 -20.62 1.08
C PHE A 515 -6.22 -19.24 1.59
N LEU A 516 -4.92 -18.96 1.71
CA LEU A 516 -4.46 -17.62 2.13
C LEU A 516 -4.85 -16.57 1.10
N ASP A 517 -4.87 -16.90 -0.19
CA ASP A 517 -5.27 -15.94 -1.22
C ASP A 517 -6.79 -15.69 -1.24
N ALA A 518 -7.63 -16.71 -1.04
CA ALA A 518 -9.08 -16.55 -0.88
C ALA A 518 -9.43 -15.86 0.44
N LEU A 519 -8.76 -16.18 1.54
CA LEU A 519 -8.99 -15.53 2.83
C LEU A 519 -8.48 -14.08 2.84
N ARG A 520 -7.31 -13.82 2.23
CA ARG A 520 -6.72 -12.48 2.13
C ARG A 520 -7.39 -11.62 1.07
N THR A 521 -7.97 -12.18 0.01
CA THR A 521 -8.58 -11.36 -1.03
C THR A 521 -10.09 -11.28 -0.83
N GLN A 522 -10.77 -12.42 -0.67
CA GLN A 522 -12.23 -12.44 -0.55
C GLN A 522 -12.71 -12.00 0.84
N ALA A 523 -12.13 -12.52 1.93
CA ALA A 523 -12.59 -12.14 3.28
C ALA A 523 -12.28 -10.68 3.61
N MET A 524 -11.15 -10.16 3.12
CA MET A 524 -10.78 -8.76 3.31
C MET A 524 -11.73 -7.83 2.58
N ASP A 525 -12.01 -8.10 1.31
CA ASP A 525 -12.91 -7.28 0.51
C ASP A 525 -14.33 -7.32 1.07
N ASP A 526 -14.85 -8.50 1.39
CA ASP A 526 -16.20 -8.66 1.94
C ASP A 526 -16.33 -8.00 3.33
N LEU A 527 -15.33 -8.18 4.21
CA LEU A 527 -15.36 -7.55 5.53
C LEU A 527 -15.18 -6.05 5.44
N HIS A 528 -14.33 -5.56 4.54
CA HIS A 528 -14.15 -4.13 4.31
C HIS A 528 -15.45 -3.48 3.82
N VAL A 529 -16.12 -4.10 2.83
CA VAL A 529 -17.43 -3.62 2.34
C VAL A 529 -18.47 -3.62 3.46
N ALA A 530 -18.56 -4.70 4.24
CA ALA A 530 -19.48 -4.77 5.36
C ALA A 530 -19.16 -3.74 6.46
N ALA A 531 -17.89 -3.49 6.75
CA ALA A 531 -17.45 -2.50 7.75
C ALA A 531 -17.85 -1.08 7.37
N LEU A 532 -17.79 -0.74 6.07
CA LEU A 532 -18.18 0.57 5.56
C LEU A 532 -19.68 0.87 5.75
N GLU A 533 -20.55 -0.14 5.76
CA GLU A 533 -21.99 0.03 6.06
C GLU A 533 -22.19 0.62 7.47
N TYR A 534 -21.32 0.22 8.42
CA TYR A 534 -21.33 0.73 9.79
C TYR A 534 -20.52 2.02 9.98
N GLY A 535 -19.91 2.56 8.92
CA GLY A 535 -19.04 3.73 9.00
C GLY A 535 -17.63 3.44 9.55
N ILE A 536 -17.20 2.17 9.48
CA ILE A 536 -15.90 1.72 9.97
C ILE A 536 -14.97 1.51 8.77
N LEU A 537 -13.77 2.08 8.84
CA LEU A 537 -12.69 1.82 7.89
C LEU A 537 -11.78 0.71 8.43
N LEU A 538 -11.77 -0.44 7.77
CA LEU A 538 -10.83 -1.51 8.05
C LEU A 538 -9.49 -1.19 7.35
N LYS A 539 -8.42 -0.99 8.13
CA LYS A 539 -7.08 -0.65 7.62
C LYS A 539 -6.21 -1.87 7.37
N ASP A 540 -6.28 -2.84 8.28
CA ASP A 540 -5.50 -4.06 8.21
C ASP A 540 -6.30 -5.21 8.82
N LEU A 541 -6.14 -6.40 8.25
CA LEU A 541 -6.72 -7.63 8.78
C LEU A 541 -5.80 -8.79 8.39
N ALA A 542 -5.42 -9.59 9.37
CA ALA A 542 -4.52 -10.72 9.20
C ALA A 542 -4.97 -11.89 10.07
N VAL A 543 -4.63 -13.12 9.67
CA VAL A 543 -4.84 -14.30 10.50
C VAL A 543 -3.54 -14.61 11.21
N ILE A 544 -3.57 -14.54 12.55
CA ILE A 544 -2.39 -14.77 13.39
C ILE A 544 -2.20 -16.26 13.61
N ASP A 545 -3.26 -16.94 14.05
CA ASP A 545 -3.18 -18.34 14.46
C ASP A 545 -4.40 -19.13 13.98
N ARG A 546 -4.16 -20.41 13.71
CA ARG A 546 -5.17 -21.39 13.34
C ARG A 546 -4.99 -22.64 14.17
N GLN A 547 -5.96 -22.90 15.05
CA GLN A 547 -5.96 -24.05 15.93
C GLN A 547 -7.04 -25.03 15.48
N PHE A 548 -6.60 -26.22 15.05
CA PHE A 548 -7.50 -27.34 14.79
C PHE A 548 -7.75 -28.08 16.09
N LYS A 549 -9.02 -28.29 16.45
CA LYS A 549 -9.39 -29.00 17.68
C LYS A 549 -9.74 -30.46 17.37
N GLY A 550 -9.35 -31.36 18.28
CA GLY A 550 -9.77 -32.77 18.29
C GLY A 550 -8.76 -33.80 17.76
N ASP A 551 -9.00 -35.07 18.08
CA ASP A 551 -8.14 -36.21 17.72
C ASP A 551 -8.00 -36.42 16.19
N ILE A 552 -9.00 -35.94 15.44
CA ILE A 552 -9.06 -36.01 13.97
C ILE A 552 -7.94 -35.16 13.34
N ALA A 553 -7.59 -34.00 13.91
CA ALA A 553 -6.49 -33.19 13.39
C ALA A 553 -5.14 -33.94 13.47
N SER A 554 -4.88 -34.62 14.59
CA SER A 554 -3.64 -35.39 14.79
C SER A 554 -3.53 -36.61 13.86
N THR A 555 -4.65 -37.23 13.50
CA THR A 555 -4.70 -38.37 12.59
C THR A 555 -4.60 -37.92 11.13
N MET A 556 -5.29 -36.83 10.77
CA MET A 556 -5.19 -36.23 9.44
C MET A 556 -3.82 -35.63 9.18
N ASP A 557 -3.14 -35.06 10.17
CA ASP A 557 -1.73 -34.63 10.04
C ASP A 557 -0.81 -35.80 9.70
N LYS A 558 -0.99 -36.97 10.33
CA LYS A 558 -0.23 -38.18 10.01
C LYS A 558 -0.52 -38.72 8.61
N LEU A 559 -1.79 -38.67 8.19
CA LEU A 559 -2.19 -39.13 6.85
C LEU A 559 -1.71 -38.19 5.76
N THR A 560 -1.84 -36.88 5.97
CA THR A 560 -1.39 -35.85 5.01
C THR A 560 0.13 -35.80 4.89
N THR A 561 0.88 -35.92 5.99
CA THR A 561 2.34 -36.02 5.95
C THR A 561 2.80 -37.27 5.19
N ARG A 562 2.16 -38.42 5.42
CA ARG A 562 2.43 -39.65 4.64
C ARG A 562 2.10 -39.48 3.16
N ALA A 563 0.96 -38.86 2.84
CA ALA A 563 0.57 -38.63 1.45
C ALA A 563 1.51 -37.66 0.74
N LEU A 564 1.95 -36.59 1.41
CA LEU A 564 2.96 -35.67 0.90
C LEU A 564 4.30 -36.36 0.67
N GLN A 565 4.74 -37.18 1.62
CA GLN A 565 5.97 -37.97 1.47
C GLN A 565 5.88 -38.91 0.27
N ALA A 566 4.77 -39.63 0.13
CA ALA A 566 4.53 -40.50 -1.03
C ALA A 566 4.50 -39.71 -2.35
N GLN A 567 3.96 -38.48 -2.35
CA GLN A 567 3.94 -37.61 -3.53
C GLN A 567 5.35 -37.13 -3.91
N VAL A 568 6.19 -36.74 -2.93
CA VAL A 568 7.59 -36.35 -3.17
C VAL A 568 8.41 -37.55 -3.66
N GLU A 569 8.20 -38.73 -3.08
CA GLU A 569 8.84 -39.97 -3.52
C GLU A 569 8.43 -40.31 -4.96
N ALA A 570 7.14 -40.21 -5.30
CA ALA A 570 6.66 -40.42 -6.66
C ALA A 570 7.27 -39.42 -7.67
N ALA A 571 7.30 -38.13 -7.32
CA ALA A 571 7.90 -37.10 -8.17
C ALA A 571 9.40 -37.31 -8.37
N ASN A 572 10.12 -37.75 -7.33
CA ASN A 572 11.54 -38.09 -7.43
C ASN A 572 11.76 -39.30 -8.35
N VAL A 573 10.92 -40.33 -8.25
CA VAL A 573 10.97 -41.51 -9.13
C VAL A 573 10.68 -41.13 -10.58
N ASP A 574 9.69 -40.26 -10.82
CA ASP A 574 9.38 -39.77 -12.17
C ASP A 574 10.51 -38.94 -12.75
N ARG A 575 11.15 -38.08 -11.93
CA ARG A 575 12.33 -37.32 -12.33
C ARG A 575 13.50 -38.25 -12.68
N GLU A 576 13.76 -39.27 -11.87
CA GLU A 576 14.78 -40.29 -12.16
C GLU A 576 14.48 -41.05 -13.45
N ASN A 577 13.23 -41.47 -13.66
CA ASN A 577 12.81 -42.14 -14.89
C ASN A 577 12.99 -41.23 -16.11
N SER A 578 12.59 -39.95 -16.01
CA SER A 578 12.78 -38.99 -17.08
C SER A 578 14.26 -38.75 -17.42
N ASN A 579 15.13 -38.75 -16.40
CA ASN A 579 16.57 -38.62 -16.58
C ASN A 579 17.17 -39.86 -17.24
N LYS A 580 16.74 -41.07 -16.85
CA LYS A 580 17.15 -42.33 -17.50
C LYS A 580 16.74 -42.37 -18.96
N VAL A 581 15.49 -42.02 -19.27
CA VAL A 581 15.00 -41.94 -20.66
C VAL A 581 15.81 -40.94 -21.48
N LYS A 582 16.12 -39.75 -20.93
CA LYS A 582 16.97 -38.75 -21.60
C LYS A 582 18.41 -39.25 -21.82
N GLN A 583 18.98 -39.99 -20.87
CA GLN A 583 20.31 -40.61 -21.04
C GLN A 583 20.32 -41.65 -22.16
N GLU A 584 19.31 -42.52 -22.21
CA GLU A 584 19.16 -43.52 -23.27
C GLU A 584 18.94 -42.87 -24.64
N GLN A 585 18.11 -41.82 -24.71
CA GLN A 585 17.91 -41.03 -25.94
C GLN A 585 19.21 -40.34 -26.39
N GLY A 586 19.98 -39.77 -25.46
CA GLY A 586 21.30 -39.21 -25.76
C GLY A 586 22.27 -40.26 -26.32
N ALA A 587 22.30 -41.47 -25.73
CA ALA A 587 23.12 -42.57 -26.22
C ALA A 587 22.70 -43.05 -27.63
N LEU A 588 21.39 -43.14 -27.90
CA LEU A 588 20.85 -43.47 -29.22
C LEU A 588 21.27 -42.44 -30.27
N LEU A 589 21.14 -41.14 -29.97
CA LEU A 589 21.54 -40.06 -30.87
C LEU A 589 23.04 -40.12 -31.20
N VAL A 590 23.90 -40.34 -30.19
CA VAL A 590 25.35 -40.50 -30.42
C VAL A 590 25.64 -41.73 -31.30
N ALA A 591 24.92 -42.83 -31.11
CA ALA A 591 25.06 -44.02 -31.95
C ALA A 591 24.62 -43.75 -33.40
N GLN A 592 23.51 -43.03 -33.61
CA GLN A 592 23.03 -42.63 -34.94
C GLN A 592 24.03 -41.72 -35.65
N VAL A 593 24.56 -40.70 -34.95
CA VAL A 593 25.58 -39.80 -35.50
C VAL A 593 26.84 -40.56 -35.90
N LYS A 594 27.31 -41.50 -35.05
CA LYS A 594 28.47 -42.36 -35.39
C LYS A 594 28.19 -43.26 -36.61
N ALA A 595 26.99 -43.83 -36.72
CA ALA A 595 26.61 -44.64 -37.88
C ALA A 595 26.55 -43.79 -39.16
N GLN A 596 26.02 -42.58 -39.08
CA GLN A 596 25.95 -41.66 -40.20
C GLN A 596 27.34 -41.14 -40.63
N ALA A 597 28.23 -40.87 -39.69
CA ALA A 597 29.63 -40.53 -39.96
C ALA A 597 30.35 -41.66 -40.71
N ARG A 598 30.24 -42.91 -40.23
CA ARG A 598 30.81 -44.09 -40.91
C ARG A 598 30.25 -44.29 -42.31
N LYS A 599 28.94 -44.07 -42.50
CA LYS A 599 28.31 -44.14 -43.82
C LYS A 599 28.88 -43.08 -44.77
N THR A 600 29.04 -41.85 -44.28
CA THR A 600 29.57 -40.73 -45.07
C THR A 600 31.04 -40.97 -45.45
N GLU A 601 31.86 -41.49 -44.53
CA GLU A 601 33.24 -41.90 -44.82
C GLU A 601 33.30 -43.01 -45.88
N ALA A 602 32.45 -44.03 -45.76
CA ALA A 602 32.37 -45.12 -46.73
C ALA A 602 31.93 -44.63 -48.13
N GLU A 603 30.94 -43.72 -48.18
CA GLU A 603 30.48 -43.10 -49.42
C GLU A 603 31.57 -42.23 -50.06
N ALA A 604 32.32 -41.46 -49.25
CA ALA A 604 33.45 -40.66 -49.74
C ALA A 604 34.57 -41.54 -50.33
N LEU A 605 34.90 -42.67 -49.68
CA LEU A 605 35.87 -43.64 -50.20
C LEU A 605 35.39 -44.32 -51.49
N ALA A 606 34.11 -44.70 -51.57
CA ALA A 606 33.52 -45.27 -52.78
C ALA A 606 33.50 -44.25 -53.94
N TYR A 607 33.19 -42.99 -53.64
CA TYR A 607 33.23 -41.92 -54.62
C TYR A 607 34.66 -41.66 -55.13
N ALA A 608 35.66 -41.66 -54.25
CA ALA A 608 37.06 -41.47 -54.63
C ALA A 608 37.57 -42.62 -55.53
N THR A 609 37.26 -43.88 -55.19
CA THR A 609 37.69 -45.04 -55.99
C THR A 609 37.03 -45.07 -57.37
N THR A 610 35.72 -44.80 -57.45
CA THR A 610 35.01 -44.73 -58.74
C THR A 610 35.50 -43.59 -59.62
N THR A 611 35.82 -42.43 -59.03
CA THR A 611 36.39 -41.28 -59.76
C THR A 611 37.79 -41.60 -60.27
N ALA A 612 38.63 -42.22 -59.45
CA ALA A 612 39.98 -42.64 -59.86
C ALA A 612 39.93 -43.69 -60.98
N ALA A 613 39.02 -44.66 -60.90
CA ALA A 613 38.83 -45.68 -61.94
C ALA A 613 38.34 -45.06 -63.26
N LYS A 614 37.43 -44.08 -63.21
CA LYS A 614 36.99 -43.33 -64.41
C LYS A 614 38.12 -42.53 -65.02
N ALA A 615 38.91 -41.81 -64.21
CA ALA A 615 40.06 -41.06 -64.69
C ALA A 615 41.12 -41.97 -65.35
N GLN A 616 41.35 -43.17 -64.81
CA GLN A 616 42.24 -44.16 -65.43
C GLN A 616 41.67 -44.68 -66.76
N ALA A 617 40.36 -44.96 -66.84
CA ALA A 617 39.73 -45.39 -68.07
C ALA A 617 39.81 -44.32 -69.19
N GLU A 618 39.55 -43.06 -68.84
CA GLU A 618 39.69 -41.93 -69.78
C GLU A 618 41.15 -41.74 -70.22
N ALA A 619 42.12 -41.85 -69.32
CA ALA A 619 43.54 -41.78 -69.66
C ALA A 619 43.97 -42.87 -70.65
N VAL A 620 43.45 -44.10 -70.51
CA VAL A 620 43.73 -45.20 -71.45
C VAL A 620 43.13 -44.93 -72.83
N ILE A 621 41.92 -44.37 -72.91
CA ILE A 621 41.27 -44.01 -74.18
C ILE A 621 42.10 -42.93 -74.91
N ILE A 622 42.50 -41.87 -74.20
CA ILE A 622 43.33 -40.80 -74.77
C ILE A 622 44.68 -41.35 -75.24
N ALA A 623 45.32 -42.23 -74.47
CA ALA A 623 46.58 -42.85 -74.85
C ALA A 623 46.43 -43.75 -76.10
N ALA A 624 45.33 -44.50 -76.20
CA ALA A 624 45.04 -45.34 -77.36
C ALA A 624 44.78 -44.51 -78.63
N GLU A 625 44.06 -43.39 -78.52
CA GLU A 625 43.85 -42.45 -79.62
C GLU A 625 45.16 -41.79 -80.07
N ALA A 626 46.02 -41.39 -79.11
CA ALA A 626 47.33 -40.85 -79.41
C ALA A 626 48.23 -41.87 -80.12
N GLN A 627 48.21 -43.14 -79.68
CA GLN A 627 48.94 -44.22 -80.35
C GLN A 627 48.39 -44.51 -81.76
N ALA A 628 47.06 -44.51 -81.93
CA ALA A 628 46.46 -44.70 -83.25
C ALA A 628 46.82 -43.56 -84.22
N ALA A 629 46.88 -42.32 -83.74
CA ALA A 629 47.33 -41.18 -84.53
C ALA A 629 48.81 -41.29 -84.91
N ALA A 630 49.67 -41.70 -83.97
CA ALA A 630 51.10 -41.93 -84.22
C ALA A 630 51.33 -43.03 -85.26
N ILE A 631 50.60 -44.16 -85.17
CA ILE A 631 50.68 -45.25 -86.15
C ILE A 631 50.22 -44.78 -87.54
N LYS A 632 49.16 -43.98 -87.65
CA LYS A 632 48.72 -43.42 -88.94
C LYS A 632 49.79 -42.54 -89.57
N LEU A 633 50.44 -41.69 -88.76
CA LEU A 633 51.50 -40.80 -89.24
C LEU A 633 52.75 -41.60 -89.68
N GLN A 634 53.12 -42.63 -88.92
CA GLN A 634 54.23 -43.52 -89.29
C GLN A 634 53.92 -44.32 -90.57
N ALA A 635 52.70 -44.86 -90.71
CA ALA A 635 52.30 -45.59 -91.90
C ALA A 635 52.26 -44.70 -93.17
N GLN A 636 51.88 -43.42 -93.03
CA GLN A 636 51.97 -42.45 -94.13
C GLN A 636 53.43 -42.19 -94.53
N ALA A 637 54.32 -42.00 -93.56
CA ALA A 637 55.74 -41.79 -93.83
C ALA A 637 56.40 -43.03 -94.50
N GLU A 638 56.04 -44.24 -94.07
CA GLU A 638 56.51 -45.49 -94.69
C GLU A 638 55.97 -45.67 -96.12
N ALA A 639 54.70 -45.33 -96.36
CA ALA A 639 54.11 -45.37 -97.71
C ALA A 639 54.81 -44.40 -98.67
N GLU A 640 55.13 -43.18 -98.23
CA GLU A 640 55.90 -42.22 -99.01
C GLU A 640 57.34 -42.69 -99.28
N ALA A 641 58.00 -43.31 -98.30
CA ALA A 641 59.33 -43.88 -98.47
C ALA A 641 59.36 -45.04 -99.48
N ILE A 642 58.35 -45.93 -99.45
CA ILE A 642 58.22 -47.03 -100.41
C ILE A 642 57.93 -46.49 -101.82
N ALA A 643 57.07 -45.47 -101.95
CA ALA A 643 56.80 -44.84 -103.24
C ALA A 643 58.04 -44.17 -103.83
N ALA A 644 58.86 -43.49 -103.00
CA ALA A 644 60.12 -42.91 -103.42
C ALA A 644 61.13 -43.98 -103.88
N ARG A 645 61.23 -45.10 -103.15
CA ARG A 645 62.10 -46.22 -103.51
C ARG A 645 61.66 -46.90 -104.80
N SER A 646 60.36 -47.19 -104.95
CA SER A 646 59.80 -47.78 -106.18
C SER A 646 60.00 -46.88 -107.41
N ASN A 647 59.88 -45.55 -107.27
CA ASN A 647 60.18 -44.63 -108.36
C ASN A 647 61.67 -44.61 -108.75
N ALA A 648 62.58 -44.74 -107.78
CA ALA A 648 64.01 -44.87 -108.07
C ALA A 648 64.32 -46.18 -108.81
N ASP A 649 63.72 -47.29 -108.38
CA ASP A 649 63.94 -48.63 -108.97
C ASP A 649 63.39 -48.71 -110.42
N SER A 650 62.32 -47.96 -110.75
CA SER A 650 61.73 -47.94 -112.10
C SER A 650 62.64 -47.33 -113.20
N ARG A 651 63.72 -46.62 -112.84
CA ARG A 651 64.58 -45.89 -113.78
C ARG A 651 65.88 -46.62 -114.16
N VAL A 652 66.01 -47.92 -113.84
CA VAL A 652 67.20 -48.72 -114.19
C VAL A 652 67.02 -49.41 -115.55
N GLU A 653 67.79 -48.96 -116.55
CA GLU A 653 67.73 -49.42 -117.96
C GLU A 653 68.71 -50.57 -118.31
N ASP A 654 69.56 -51.02 -117.38
CA ASP A 654 70.55 -52.09 -117.63
C ASP A 654 70.00 -53.49 -117.29
N ALA A 655 69.95 -54.38 -118.29
CA ALA A 655 69.30 -55.69 -118.23
C ALA A 655 70.02 -56.68 -117.27
N PHE A 656 71.32 -56.52 -117.03
CA PHE A 656 72.07 -57.38 -116.10
C PHE A 656 71.84 -57.00 -114.63
N ALA A 657 71.61 -55.71 -114.35
CA ALA A 657 71.30 -55.21 -113.01
C ALA A 657 69.96 -55.74 -112.49
N ARG A 658 68.96 -55.86 -113.37
CA ARG A 658 67.61 -56.36 -113.03
C ARG A 658 67.63 -57.84 -112.60
N GLU A 659 68.50 -58.68 -113.17
CA GLU A 659 68.62 -60.09 -112.78
C GLU A 659 69.34 -60.26 -111.42
N MET A 660 70.41 -59.49 -111.19
CA MET A 660 71.11 -59.49 -109.89
C MET A 660 70.24 -58.96 -108.75
N GLU A 661 69.32 -58.04 -109.04
CA GLU A 661 68.39 -57.48 -108.07
C GLU A 661 67.27 -58.47 -107.69
N VAL A 662 66.72 -59.22 -108.65
CA VAL A 662 65.78 -60.33 -108.35
C VAL A 662 66.44 -61.36 -107.44
N ARG A 663 67.72 -61.71 -107.68
CA ARG A 663 68.46 -62.61 -106.80
C ARG A 663 68.70 -62.00 -105.42
N ARG A 664 68.88 -60.68 -105.31
CA ARG A 664 69.03 -60.00 -104.02
C ARG A 664 67.73 -59.97 -103.23
N VAL A 665 66.58 -59.75 -103.89
CA VAL A 665 65.25 -59.86 -103.27
C VAL A 665 64.99 -61.29 -102.80
N ASP A 666 65.38 -62.29 -103.59
CA ASP A 666 65.30 -63.69 -103.16
C ASP A 666 66.23 -64.00 -101.98
N VAL A 667 67.44 -63.43 -101.92
CA VAL A 667 68.34 -63.57 -100.76
C VAL A 667 67.78 -62.87 -99.52
N GLU A 668 67.20 -61.67 -99.64
CA GLU A 668 66.53 -60.99 -98.52
C GLU A 668 65.29 -61.77 -98.07
N ARG A 669 64.52 -62.34 -99.01
CA ARG A 669 63.40 -63.24 -98.73
C ARG A 669 63.85 -64.48 -97.96
N VAL A 670 64.93 -65.14 -98.38
CA VAL A 670 65.50 -66.30 -97.67
C VAL A 670 66.08 -65.89 -96.31
N LYS A 671 66.64 -64.68 -96.17
CA LYS A 671 67.17 -64.18 -94.88
C LYS A 671 66.08 -63.88 -93.86
N ALA A 672 64.88 -63.47 -94.29
CA ALA A 672 63.73 -63.25 -93.43
C ALA A 672 63.17 -64.55 -92.82
N PHE A 673 63.29 -65.67 -93.55
CA PHE A 673 63.03 -67.01 -93.02
C PHE A 673 64.33 -67.52 -92.37
N GLY A 674 64.54 -67.19 -91.09
CA GLY A 674 65.75 -67.54 -90.33
C GLY A 674 66.26 -68.99 -90.51
N PRO A 675 67.49 -69.32 -90.07
CA PRO A 675 68.35 -70.43 -90.57
C PRO A 675 67.82 -71.88 -90.46
N ARG A 676 66.55 -72.10 -90.15
CA ARG A 676 65.88 -73.41 -90.04
C ARG A 676 64.70 -73.60 -91.02
N ALA A 677 64.52 -72.75 -92.02
CA ALA A 677 63.47 -72.92 -93.04
C ALA A 677 63.91 -73.89 -94.16
N VAL A 678 63.10 -74.93 -94.40
CA VAL A 678 63.31 -75.93 -95.48
C VAL A 678 62.22 -75.75 -96.53
N PHE A 679 62.61 -75.55 -97.80
CA PHE A 679 61.69 -75.44 -98.94
C PHE A 679 61.62 -76.77 -99.70
N VAL A 680 60.42 -77.34 -99.87
CA VAL A 680 60.20 -78.60 -100.62
C VAL A 680 59.58 -78.26 -101.99
N PRO A 681 60.17 -78.68 -103.12
CA PRO A 681 59.61 -78.47 -104.46
C PRO A 681 58.52 -79.51 -104.80
N THR A 682 57.45 -79.09 -105.49
CA THR A 682 56.54 -80.00 -106.22
C THR A 682 56.42 -79.51 -107.66
N GLU A 683 56.79 -80.35 -108.63
CA GLU A 683 56.84 -80.01 -110.05
C GLU A 683 55.51 -80.30 -110.77
N THR A 684 55.04 -79.24 -111.44
CA THR A 684 54.47 -79.16 -112.80
C THR A 684 53.11 -79.76 -113.15
N GLY A 685 52.13 -78.85 -113.25
CA GLY A 685 51.25 -78.63 -114.41
C GLY A 685 50.12 -79.64 -114.66
N GLY A 686 48.85 -79.31 -114.79
CA GLY A 686 48.15 -78.03 -114.87
C GLY A 686 46.68 -78.31 -115.24
N VAL A 687 45.76 -77.67 -114.52
CA VAL A 687 44.38 -77.33 -114.90
C VAL A 687 43.36 -78.47 -115.07
N SER A 688 42.59 -78.78 -114.01
CA SER A 688 41.20 -78.29 -113.85
C SER A 688 40.55 -78.87 -112.59
N GLY A 689 40.13 -78.00 -111.66
CA GLY A 689 39.17 -78.33 -110.59
C GLY A 689 39.75 -78.99 -109.33
N GLY A 690 40.84 -78.47 -108.77
CA GLY A 690 41.55 -79.05 -107.63
C GLY A 690 40.93 -78.73 -106.26
N SER A 691 40.01 -79.59 -105.83
CA SER A 691 39.83 -79.95 -104.42
C SER A 691 40.96 -80.91 -104.01
N THR A 692 41.23 -81.03 -102.71
CA THR A 692 42.13 -82.00 -102.04
C THR A 692 43.60 -81.52 -101.89
N THR A 693 44.29 -81.63 -100.75
CA THR A 693 44.02 -82.30 -99.46
C THR A 693 45.19 -82.06 -98.50
N ASN A 694 44.93 -82.17 -97.18
CA ASN A 694 45.65 -82.97 -96.17
C ASN A 694 47.14 -83.33 -96.39
N ALA A 695 48.02 -83.41 -95.40
CA ALA A 695 47.97 -83.39 -93.94
C ALA A 695 49.41 -83.66 -93.44
N LEU A 696 49.58 -83.70 -92.11
CA LEU A 696 50.77 -84.01 -91.30
C LEU A 696 51.51 -82.72 -90.89
N VAL A 697 51.73 -82.43 -89.61
CA VAL A 697 52.56 -83.22 -88.69
C VAL A 697 52.24 -82.91 -87.20
N THR A 698 51.96 -83.98 -86.46
CA THR A 698 52.15 -84.30 -85.03
C THR A 698 53.43 -83.68 -84.43
N GLY A 699 53.46 -82.95 -83.30
CA GLY A 699 53.29 -83.43 -81.91
C GLY A 699 54.65 -83.52 -81.15
N MET A 700 54.80 -82.78 -80.03
CA MET A 700 55.69 -82.98 -78.84
C MET A 700 55.84 -81.63 -78.10
N ALA A 701 55.37 -81.35 -76.87
CA ALA A 701 55.36 -82.02 -75.56
C ALA A 701 56.66 -81.86 -74.72
N MET A 702 56.46 -81.50 -73.44
CA MET A 702 57.35 -81.49 -72.25
C MET A 702 58.18 -80.24 -71.88
N ARG A 703 57.83 -79.61 -70.73
CA ARG A 703 58.50 -79.69 -69.40
C ARG A 703 57.92 -78.61 -68.44
N LEU A 704 57.28 -78.97 -67.31
CA LEU A 704 57.82 -78.96 -65.91
C LEU A 704 58.34 -77.57 -65.48
N GLY A 705 57.91 -76.84 -64.44
CA GLY A 705 57.10 -77.08 -63.22
C GLY A 705 57.94 -76.75 -61.96
N HIS A 706 57.54 -75.80 -61.08
CA HIS A 706 57.76 -75.84 -59.61
C HIS A 706 57.19 -74.64 -58.79
N GLU A 707 56.93 -74.93 -57.50
CA GLU A 707 56.73 -74.11 -56.27
C GLU A 707 55.30 -73.64 -55.82
N GLU A 708 54.66 -74.49 -54.99
CA GLU A 708 54.34 -74.34 -53.54
C GLU A 708 54.22 -72.93 -52.90
N ALA A 709 53.41 -72.63 -51.87
CA ALA A 709 52.49 -73.38 -51.00
C ALA A 709 51.69 -72.42 -50.07
N ALA A 710 50.70 -73.02 -49.38
CA ALA A 710 50.12 -72.67 -48.07
C ALA A 710 49.06 -71.55 -47.98
N ALA A 711 48.03 -71.60 -47.13
CA ALA A 711 47.33 -72.65 -46.37
C ALA A 711 46.11 -71.96 -45.70
N SER A 712 45.01 -72.72 -45.51
CA SER A 712 44.02 -72.71 -44.39
C SER A 712 43.60 -71.42 -43.67
N ALA A 713 42.43 -71.25 -43.05
CA ALA A 713 41.11 -71.88 -43.01
C ALA A 713 40.32 -71.13 -41.90
N SER A 714 39.04 -70.84 -42.14
CA SER A 714 37.96 -70.75 -41.12
C SER A 714 38.01 -69.59 -40.06
N PRO A 715 36.99 -69.40 -39.19
CA PRO A 715 35.99 -68.32 -39.39
C PRO A 715 35.70 -67.47 -38.12
N ARG A 716 34.74 -66.53 -38.27
CA ARG A 716 33.97 -65.77 -37.25
C ARG A 716 34.73 -64.79 -36.34
N LYS A 717 34.38 -63.51 -36.48
CA LYS A 717 33.39 -62.84 -35.59
C LYS A 717 32.76 -61.66 -36.30
#